data_AF-A0A954HX10-F1
#
_entry.id   AF-A0A954HX10-F1
#
_cell.length_a   1.000
_cell.length_b   1.000
_cell.length_c   1.000
_cell.angle_alpha   90.00
_cell.angle_beta   90.00
_cell.angle_gamma   90.00
#
_symmetry.space_group_name_H-M   'P 1'
#
loop_
_entity.id
_entity.type
_entity.pdbx_description
1 polymer ?
#
loop_
_entity_poly.entity_id
_entity_poly.type
_entity_poly.pdbx_seq_one_letter_code
_entity_poly.pdbx_strand_id
1 'polypeptide(L)'
;MNRLLLTAIVTACLWGAYRGYALWINPLTQPPAAPPTLSVGPIPMPKNPEEFGVANRALRNEGWVKDATFKVRHAEDAYLFFDEYKSSDEKVELKPFAMVWRRSDRRESPYVIQCDSARITFERAFKLGGSESPGRIIAAVLDGKFQITGPSGLVIDGHDCKFSEQEHQLYSDHPIEFQYSPAQGALKLVRGSADKLQIDFTPSTYATHGRDMPRVGDVASLTLRRDVKLLFRHQDGESQTITRVTSAGPFVYDFLRRLATFQEQVHVARPRVNPDGSDGYDDIVAYWLALEFEEQPEDPNAESPSATVTGARSSTVDGLDDDVDEEPPSLGRLQLKYMRAMGQSGADPAIITSTPANFTGKMHDILYDALARRVVMKDEQEGVRLENGEVSLLTPEMQLEHDTQGELTFVSAVREGRLDFERPAADDHPAQKFHALWTRSLTLTPQPELQQTQIVLEGDARVIQPGEMGILCDRLTLDVDSDRLDAGRTEADPTSQKPVDAQPGVVPDALPLRHVLAEGQGGRVAMAGRQFQIETSRLDVTFKSGRLPKGRTGQPAAVTRRVRHSDRDAIELTLCLDSRPLVARRPMSAGSLLSASQQSFWSVPSEGAVPRILAAAPATPGIKSDDHWAIKAHSIEAIVLQDAASQETEIEQVVGEGEVHIRQTPPPRSSLAGPPADDQQPLVV
;
A
#
# COMPACT_ATOMS: atom_id res chain seq x y z
N MET A 1 -38.98 34.27 57.32
CA MET A 1 -38.22 33.45 58.31
C MET A 1 -38.84 32.07 58.59
N ASN A 2 -40.16 31.87 58.54
CA ASN A 2 -40.79 30.58 58.94
C ASN A 2 -40.57 29.38 58.00
N ARG A 3 -40.22 29.58 56.73
CA ARG A 3 -40.01 28.46 55.79
C ARG A 3 -38.66 27.74 55.96
N LEU A 4 -37.59 28.48 56.31
CA LEU A 4 -36.26 27.91 56.57
C LEU A 4 -36.21 27.10 57.86
N LEU A 5 -36.97 27.52 58.88
CA LEU A 5 -37.05 26.80 60.15
C LEU A 5 -37.80 25.47 59.98
N LEU A 6 -38.84 25.45 59.14
CA LEU A 6 -39.58 24.23 58.83
C LEU A 6 -38.70 23.21 58.09
N THR A 7 -37.93 23.64 57.08
CA THR A 7 -37.01 22.74 56.38
C THR A 7 -35.90 22.22 57.29
N ALA A 8 -35.33 23.06 58.17
CA ALA A 8 -34.32 22.62 59.13
C ALA A 8 -34.84 21.54 60.08
N ILE A 9 -36.08 21.69 60.59
CA ILE A 9 -36.70 20.71 61.48
C ILE A 9 -36.99 19.40 60.74
N VAL A 10 -37.53 19.46 59.52
CA VAL A 10 -37.83 18.25 58.73
C VAL A 10 -36.54 17.49 58.40
N THR A 11 -35.47 18.18 58.03
CA THR A 11 -34.17 17.56 57.76
C THR A 11 -33.57 16.92 59.03
N ALA A 12 -33.68 17.59 60.18
CA ALA A 12 -33.22 17.03 61.45
C ALA A 12 -34.03 15.78 61.86
N CYS A 13 -35.35 15.79 61.65
CA CYS A 13 -36.21 14.63 61.91
C CYS A 13 -35.90 13.46 60.98
N LEU A 14 -35.71 13.70 59.68
CA LEU A 14 -35.32 12.67 58.71
C LEU A 14 -33.95 12.07 59.04
N TRP A 15 -32.99 12.90 59.42
CA TRP A 15 -31.66 12.42 59.81
C TRP A 15 -31.69 11.59 61.10
N GLY A 16 -32.48 12.01 62.08
CA GLY A 16 -32.73 11.24 63.31
C GLY A 16 -33.41 9.90 63.04
N ALA A 17 -34.44 9.89 62.20
CA ALA A 17 -35.14 8.66 61.80
C ALA A 17 -34.22 7.69 61.06
N TYR A 18 -33.39 8.19 60.15
CA TYR A 18 -32.38 7.39 59.44
C TYR A 18 -31.35 6.79 60.40
N ARG A 19 -30.84 7.57 61.36
CA ARG A 19 -29.90 7.09 62.40
C ARG A 19 -30.52 6.01 63.28
N GLY A 20 -31.79 6.18 63.68
CA GLY A 20 -32.53 5.18 64.45
C GLY A 20 -32.72 3.88 63.67
N TYR A 21 -33.12 3.99 62.40
CA TYR A 21 -33.25 2.85 61.49
C TYR A 21 -31.92 2.11 61.30
N ALA A 22 -30.83 2.84 61.05
CA ALA A 22 -29.50 2.27 60.86
C ALA A 22 -28.99 1.54 62.12
N LEU A 23 -29.20 2.11 63.32
CA LEU A 23 -28.81 1.46 64.58
C LEU A 23 -29.61 0.19 64.86
N TRP A 24 -30.87 0.14 64.44
CA TRP A 24 -31.74 -1.01 64.68
C TRP A 24 -31.49 -2.16 63.70
N ILE A 25 -31.20 -1.83 62.44
CA ILE A 25 -30.96 -2.84 61.39
C ILE A 25 -29.51 -3.34 61.35
N ASN A 26 -28.50 -2.50 61.65
CA ASN A 26 -27.10 -2.94 61.61
C ASN A 26 -26.82 -4.27 62.34
N PRO A 27 -27.31 -4.51 63.57
CA PRO A 27 -27.05 -5.78 64.25
C PRO A 27 -27.79 -6.97 63.64
N LEU A 28 -28.86 -6.75 62.87
CA LEU A 28 -29.62 -7.79 62.17
C LEU A 28 -29.07 -8.09 60.77
N THR A 29 -28.30 -7.16 60.19
CA THR A 29 -27.69 -7.30 58.85
C THR A 29 -26.17 -7.44 58.88
N GLN A 30 -25.55 -7.48 60.06
CA GLN A 30 -24.14 -7.84 60.15
C GLN A 30 -23.99 -9.31 59.69
N PRO A 31 -23.27 -9.57 58.59
CA PRO A 31 -22.95 -10.94 58.22
C PRO A 31 -22.21 -11.59 59.40
N PRO A 32 -22.49 -12.87 59.73
CA PRO A 32 -21.79 -13.55 60.81
C PRO A 32 -20.29 -13.42 60.58
N ALA A 33 -19.56 -13.03 61.64
CA ALA A 33 -18.11 -12.88 61.60
C ALA A 33 -17.49 -14.11 60.93
N ALA A 34 -16.67 -13.88 59.90
CA ALA A 34 -16.00 -14.94 59.17
C ALA A 34 -15.35 -15.90 60.18
N PRO A 35 -15.54 -17.22 60.03
CA PRO A 35 -14.91 -18.17 60.93
C PRO A 35 -13.40 -17.93 60.95
N PRO A 36 -12.72 -18.12 62.09
CA PRO A 36 -11.27 -18.00 62.15
C PRO A 36 -10.67 -18.90 61.07
N THR A 37 -9.86 -18.31 60.19
CA THR A 37 -9.09 -19.04 59.20
C THR A 37 -8.32 -20.13 59.92
N LEU A 38 -8.74 -21.38 59.71
CA LEU A 38 -7.95 -22.55 60.08
C LEU A 38 -6.62 -22.41 59.33
N SER A 39 -5.55 -22.15 60.07
CA SER A 39 -4.19 -22.40 59.60
C SER A 39 -4.11 -23.90 59.36
N VAL A 40 -4.40 -24.30 58.13
CA VAL A 40 -4.19 -25.66 57.64
C VAL A 40 -2.68 -25.82 57.62
N GLY A 41 -2.14 -26.54 58.60
CA GLY A 41 -0.75 -26.97 58.59
C GLY A 41 -0.44 -27.72 57.28
N PRO A 42 0.84 -27.77 56.87
CA PRO A 42 1.23 -28.29 55.56
C PRO A 42 0.69 -29.70 55.36
N ILE A 43 -0.25 -29.84 54.42
CA ILE A 43 -0.76 -31.14 53.96
C ILE A 43 0.36 -31.78 53.13
N PRO A 44 0.67 -33.07 53.34
CA PRO A 44 1.81 -33.72 52.68
C PRO A 44 1.63 -33.77 51.16
N MET A 45 2.73 -33.51 50.45
CA MET A 45 2.86 -33.53 48.99
C MET A 45 2.30 -34.82 48.35
N PRO A 46 1.69 -34.74 47.15
CA PRO A 46 1.43 -35.92 46.35
C PRO A 46 2.73 -36.65 45.94
N LYS A 47 2.64 -37.98 45.93
CA LYS A 47 3.73 -38.98 45.96
C LYS A 47 4.51 -39.20 44.65
N ASN A 48 4.53 -38.28 43.68
CA ASN A 48 5.19 -38.53 42.39
C ASN A 48 6.12 -37.39 41.92
N PRO A 49 7.43 -37.42 42.23
CA PRO A 49 8.38 -36.36 41.89
C PRO A 49 8.73 -36.26 40.40
N GLU A 50 8.49 -37.30 39.60
CA GLU A 50 8.85 -37.31 38.16
C GLU A 50 7.87 -36.51 37.29
N GLU A 51 6.58 -36.48 37.60
CA GLU A 51 5.54 -35.75 36.86
C GLU A 51 5.71 -34.22 37.00
N PHE A 52 6.04 -33.75 38.21
CA PHE A 52 6.36 -32.34 38.45
C PHE A 52 7.73 -31.93 37.85
N GLY A 53 8.57 -32.88 37.44
CA GLY A 53 9.85 -32.60 36.82
C GLY A 53 9.74 -31.90 35.45
N VAL A 54 8.61 -32.05 34.74
CA VAL A 54 8.33 -31.33 33.48
C VAL A 54 7.86 -29.90 33.78
N ALA A 55 6.93 -29.74 34.72
CA ALA A 55 6.43 -28.42 35.12
C ALA A 55 7.54 -27.55 35.77
N ASN A 56 8.38 -28.14 36.62
CA ASN A 56 9.56 -27.47 37.19
C ASN A 56 10.63 -27.12 36.14
N ARG A 57 10.68 -27.85 35.01
CA ARG A 57 11.58 -27.52 33.89
C ARG A 57 11.09 -26.33 33.08
N ALA A 58 9.77 -26.24 32.84
CA ALA A 58 9.15 -25.11 32.15
C ALA A 58 9.23 -23.82 32.98
N LEU A 59 9.15 -23.91 34.31
CA LEU A 59 9.19 -22.79 35.25
C LEU A 59 10.60 -22.48 35.80
N ARG A 60 11.67 -22.86 35.10
CA ARG A 60 13.07 -22.78 35.60
C ARG A 60 13.50 -21.37 36.04
N ASN A 61 12.90 -20.33 35.47
CA ASN A 61 13.28 -18.94 35.69
C ASN A 61 12.67 -18.33 36.96
N GLU A 62 11.65 -18.95 37.55
CA GLU A 62 10.95 -18.41 38.71
C GLU A 62 11.36 -19.15 39.99
N GLY A 63 12.06 -18.43 40.88
CA GLY A 63 12.60 -18.99 42.12
C GLY A 63 11.51 -19.55 43.05
N TRP A 64 10.36 -18.87 43.13
CA TRP A 64 9.29 -19.20 44.08
C TRP A 64 8.55 -20.50 43.72
N VAL A 65 8.41 -20.84 42.44
CA VAL A 65 7.63 -22.04 42.03
C VAL A 65 8.30 -23.34 42.49
N LYS A 66 9.63 -23.35 42.59
CA LYS A 66 10.37 -24.51 43.13
C LYS A 66 9.94 -24.81 44.57
N ASP A 67 9.75 -23.75 45.36
CA ASP A 67 9.43 -23.79 46.78
C ASP A 67 7.93 -23.56 47.07
N ALA A 68 7.08 -23.53 46.03
CA ALA A 68 5.65 -23.26 46.18
C ALA A 68 4.99 -24.22 47.18
N THR A 69 4.20 -23.64 48.08
CA THR A 69 3.55 -24.33 49.20
C THR A 69 2.55 -25.37 48.71
N PHE A 70 1.81 -25.05 47.65
CA PHE A 70 0.81 -25.92 47.06
C PHE A 70 1.13 -26.26 45.60
N LYS A 71 1.08 -27.55 45.29
CA LYS A 71 1.27 -28.11 43.95
C LYS A 71 0.13 -29.09 43.67
N VAL A 72 -0.82 -28.68 42.84
CA VAL A 72 -2.05 -29.44 42.60
C VAL A 72 -2.07 -29.90 41.15
N ARG A 73 -2.29 -31.20 40.93
CA ARG A 73 -2.64 -31.73 39.61
C ARG A 73 -4.14 -31.54 39.43
N HIS A 74 -4.54 -30.62 38.55
CA HIS A 74 -5.94 -30.29 38.30
C HIS A 74 -6.55 -31.20 37.25
N ALA A 75 -5.82 -31.45 36.16
CA ALA A 75 -6.20 -32.39 35.11
C ALA A 75 -5.03 -33.33 34.79
N GLU A 76 -5.22 -34.26 33.85
CA GLU A 76 -4.18 -35.20 33.47
C GLU A 76 -2.88 -34.49 33.03
N ASP A 77 -3.02 -33.38 32.31
CA ASP A 77 -1.92 -32.58 31.75
C ASP A 77 -1.90 -31.12 32.23
N ALA A 78 -2.61 -30.78 33.32
CA ALA A 78 -2.66 -29.42 33.88
C ALA A 78 -2.27 -29.41 35.37
N TYR A 79 -1.28 -28.56 35.70
CA TYR A 79 -0.71 -28.43 37.04
C TYR A 79 -0.80 -26.98 37.51
N LEU A 80 -1.27 -26.79 38.75
CA LEU A 80 -1.43 -25.50 39.41
C LEU A 80 -0.42 -25.35 40.55
N PHE A 81 0.17 -24.16 40.66
CA PHE A 81 1.15 -23.78 41.68
C PHE A 81 0.73 -22.47 42.36
N PHE A 82 0.72 -22.45 43.69
CA PHE A 82 0.38 -21.26 44.50
C PHE A 82 0.85 -21.40 45.95
N ASP A 83 0.94 -20.29 46.69
CA ASP A 83 1.35 -20.29 48.11
C ASP A 83 0.19 -20.06 49.07
N GLU A 84 -0.75 -19.21 48.69
CA GLU A 84 -1.92 -18.85 49.47
C GLU A 84 -3.18 -19.10 48.64
N TYR A 85 -4.24 -19.55 49.29
CA TYR A 85 -5.55 -19.65 48.66
C TYR A 85 -6.68 -19.20 49.60
N LYS A 86 -7.72 -18.60 49.01
CA LYS A 86 -9.00 -18.34 49.67
C LYS A 86 -10.11 -18.96 48.83
N SER A 87 -10.77 -19.97 49.37
CA SER A 87 -11.90 -20.62 48.72
C SER A 87 -13.21 -20.03 49.22
N SER A 88 -14.08 -19.66 48.30
CA SER A 88 -15.45 -19.21 48.51
C SER A 88 -16.35 -20.01 47.57
N ASP A 89 -16.75 -21.19 48.04
CA ASP A 89 -17.57 -22.15 47.29
C ASP A 89 -16.91 -22.57 45.96
N GLU A 90 -17.51 -22.22 44.82
CA GLU A 90 -17.00 -22.48 43.46
C GLU A 90 -15.84 -21.57 43.05
N LYS A 91 -15.60 -20.47 43.78
CA LYS A 91 -14.57 -19.48 43.46
C LYS A 91 -13.36 -19.65 44.37
N VAL A 92 -12.17 -19.68 43.78
CA VAL A 92 -10.91 -19.67 44.52
C VAL A 92 -10.06 -18.48 44.09
N GLU A 93 -9.49 -17.79 45.06
CA GLU A 93 -8.42 -16.80 44.87
C GLU A 93 -7.09 -17.45 45.23
N LEU A 94 -6.11 -17.41 44.31
CA LEU A 94 -4.80 -18.06 44.41
C LEU A 94 -3.70 -17.00 44.29
N LYS A 95 -2.71 -17.01 45.19
CA LYS A 95 -1.62 -16.02 45.25
C LYS A 95 -0.28 -16.61 45.70
N PRO A 96 0.84 -16.31 45.02
CA PRO A 96 0.92 -16.05 43.57
C PRO A 96 0.39 -17.25 42.77
N PHE A 97 0.17 -17.11 41.46
CA PHE A 97 -0.40 -18.18 40.64
C PHE A 97 0.46 -18.53 39.43
N ALA A 98 0.68 -19.82 39.22
CA ALA A 98 1.16 -20.35 37.96
C ALA A 98 0.40 -21.62 37.56
N MET A 99 0.12 -21.76 36.26
CA MET A 99 -0.44 -22.96 35.65
C MET A 99 0.48 -23.44 34.54
N VAL A 100 0.76 -24.74 34.53
CA VAL A 100 1.44 -25.42 33.43
C VAL A 100 0.44 -26.37 32.79
N TRP A 101 0.14 -26.15 31.52
CA TRP A 101 -0.79 -26.97 30.75
C TRP A 101 -0.10 -27.51 29.51
N ARG A 102 -0.13 -28.84 29.35
CA ARG A 102 0.41 -29.51 28.19
C ARG A 102 -0.74 -30.01 27.32
N ARG A 103 -0.67 -29.78 26.01
CA ARG A 103 -1.58 -30.42 25.07
C ARG A 103 -1.22 -31.90 24.95
N SER A 104 -2.14 -32.71 24.45
CA SER A 104 -1.96 -34.16 24.26
C SER A 104 -0.69 -34.52 23.45
N ASP A 105 -0.21 -33.61 22.57
CA ASP A 105 1.09 -33.75 21.93
C ASP A 105 2.25 -33.49 22.91
N ARG A 106 2.93 -34.59 23.26
CA ARG A 106 4.06 -34.58 24.19
C ARG A 106 5.33 -33.95 23.61
N ARG A 107 5.40 -33.62 22.32
CA ARG A 107 6.63 -33.08 21.71
C ARG A 107 6.76 -31.57 21.84
N GLU A 108 5.67 -30.85 22.04
CA GLU A 108 5.68 -29.39 22.16
C GLU A 108 5.96 -28.89 23.59
N SER A 109 6.49 -27.67 23.68
CA SER A 109 6.62 -26.96 24.95
C SER A 109 5.24 -26.69 25.55
N PRO A 110 5.03 -26.89 26.86
CA PRO A 110 3.74 -26.64 27.48
C PRO A 110 3.40 -25.14 27.46
N TYR A 111 2.11 -24.83 27.54
CA TYR A 111 1.64 -23.51 27.89
C TYR A 111 1.89 -23.25 29.37
N VAL A 112 2.39 -22.06 29.68
CA VAL A 112 2.65 -21.62 31.05
C VAL A 112 1.96 -20.28 31.24
N ILE A 113 1.06 -20.21 32.21
CA ILE A 113 0.37 -18.99 32.60
C ILE A 113 0.88 -18.60 33.99
N GLN A 114 1.33 -17.37 34.15
CA GLN A 114 1.83 -16.81 35.41
C GLN A 114 1.14 -15.49 35.69
N CYS A 115 0.77 -15.24 36.96
CA CYS A 115 0.29 -13.93 37.39
C CYS A 115 0.44 -13.72 38.91
N ASP A 116 0.30 -12.47 39.34
CA ASP A 116 0.37 -12.08 40.75
C ASP A 116 -0.77 -12.70 41.57
N SER A 117 -1.96 -12.81 40.98
CA SER A 117 -3.15 -13.38 41.61
C SER A 117 -4.08 -13.95 40.56
N ALA A 118 -4.75 -15.06 40.85
CA ALA A 118 -5.78 -15.61 39.98
C ALA A 118 -7.07 -15.88 40.77
N ARG A 119 -8.21 -15.47 40.22
CA ARG A 119 -9.54 -15.86 40.67
C ARG A 119 -10.14 -16.85 39.69
N ILE A 120 -10.21 -18.12 40.08
CA ILE A 120 -10.69 -19.21 39.24
C ILE A 120 -12.06 -19.64 39.75
N THR A 121 -13.01 -19.80 38.84
CA THR A 121 -14.34 -20.36 39.12
C THR A 121 -14.41 -21.76 38.51
N PHE A 122 -14.68 -22.75 39.37
CA PHE A 122 -14.83 -24.14 38.96
C PHE A 122 -16.30 -24.54 38.85
N GLU A 123 -16.58 -25.69 38.24
CA GLU A 123 -17.91 -26.30 38.16
C GLU A 123 -18.46 -26.71 39.53
N ARG A 124 -17.58 -26.98 40.50
CA ARG A 124 -17.96 -27.40 41.86
C ARG A 124 -17.05 -26.75 42.89
N ALA A 125 -17.47 -26.81 44.15
CA ALA A 125 -16.75 -26.21 45.27
C ALA A 125 -15.29 -26.73 45.38
N PHE A 126 -14.33 -25.81 45.48
CA PHE A 126 -12.91 -26.16 45.57
C PHE A 126 -12.51 -26.53 47.00
N LYS A 127 -12.09 -27.79 47.21
CA LYS A 127 -11.62 -28.31 48.50
C LYS A 127 -10.26 -29.01 48.36
N LEU A 128 -9.24 -28.41 48.97
CA LEU A 128 -7.89 -28.99 48.99
C LEU A 128 -7.88 -30.31 49.79
N GLY A 129 -7.41 -31.40 49.18
CA GLY A 129 -7.34 -32.73 49.82
C GLY A 129 -8.65 -33.51 49.90
N GLY A 130 -9.73 -33.00 49.30
CA GLY A 130 -10.95 -33.79 49.09
C GLY A 130 -10.74 -34.88 48.04
N SER A 131 -11.51 -35.97 48.12
CA SER A 131 -11.50 -37.05 47.13
C SER A 131 -12.17 -36.67 45.80
N GLU A 132 -12.88 -35.55 45.77
CA GLU A 132 -13.64 -35.09 44.60
C GLU A 132 -12.90 -33.95 43.91
N SER A 133 -12.66 -34.09 42.60
CA SER A 133 -12.13 -33.01 41.75
C SER A 133 -13.11 -31.82 41.76
N PRO A 134 -12.62 -30.57 41.82
CA PRO A 134 -13.47 -29.38 41.69
C PRO A 134 -14.16 -29.30 40.32
N GLY A 135 -13.81 -30.18 39.38
CA GLY A 135 -14.38 -30.24 38.05
C GLY A 135 -13.77 -29.21 37.12
N ARG A 136 -14.53 -28.79 36.11
CA ARG A 136 -14.04 -27.93 35.03
C ARG A 136 -13.80 -26.49 35.48
N ILE A 137 -12.80 -25.82 34.89
CA ILE A 137 -12.64 -24.36 34.98
C ILE A 137 -13.67 -23.68 34.07
N ILE A 138 -14.60 -22.91 34.66
CA ILE A 138 -15.65 -22.18 33.92
C ILE A 138 -15.23 -20.75 33.61
N ALA A 139 -14.51 -20.11 34.52
CA ALA A 139 -14.03 -18.75 34.35
C ALA A 139 -12.72 -18.54 35.09
N ALA A 140 -11.87 -17.66 34.58
CA ALA A 140 -10.64 -17.27 35.23
C ALA A 140 -10.44 -15.75 35.10
N VAL A 141 -10.02 -15.12 36.17
CA VAL A 141 -9.56 -13.73 36.17
C VAL A 141 -8.14 -13.71 36.69
N LEU A 142 -7.19 -13.38 35.83
CA LEU A 142 -5.81 -13.13 36.19
C LEU A 142 -5.75 -11.67 36.60
N ASP A 143 -5.40 -11.38 37.85
CA ASP A 143 -5.25 -10.03 38.38
C ASP A 143 -3.76 -9.69 38.53
N GLY A 144 -3.39 -8.45 38.21
CA GLY A 144 -2.01 -7.98 38.22
C GLY A 144 -1.27 -8.25 36.92
N LYS A 145 0.07 -8.27 36.98
CA LYS A 145 0.90 -8.59 35.82
C LYS A 145 0.73 -10.07 35.49
N PHE A 146 0.46 -10.38 34.23
CA PHE A 146 0.43 -11.75 33.74
C PHE A 146 1.41 -11.97 32.60
N GLN A 147 1.89 -13.20 32.50
CA GLN A 147 2.67 -13.69 31.37
C GLN A 147 2.12 -15.05 30.94
N ILE A 148 1.84 -15.19 29.65
CA ILE A 148 1.49 -16.46 29.01
C ILE A 148 2.62 -16.81 28.06
N THR A 149 3.24 -17.97 28.25
CA THR A 149 4.20 -18.53 27.30
C THR A 149 3.70 -19.84 26.74
N GLY A 150 4.14 -20.22 25.54
CA GLY A 150 3.69 -21.44 24.89
C GLY A 150 4.66 -21.99 23.85
N PRO A 151 4.21 -22.97 23.05
CA PRO A 151 4.94 -23.47 21.89
C PRO A 151 5.40 -22.33 20.97
N SER A 152 6.42 -22.61 20.14
CA SER A 152 6.84 -21.69 19.06
C SER A 152 7.21 -20.29 19.55
N GLY A 153 7.82 -20.19 20.73
CA GLY A 153 8.30 -18.93 21.29
C GLY A 153 7.18 -17.91 21.56
N LEU A 154 5.94 -18.37 21.70
CA LEU A 154 4.80 -17.54 22.08
C LEU A 154 5.06 -16.94 23.46
N VAL A 155 4.97 -15.62 23.55
CA VAL A 155 4.98 -14.86 24.81
C VAL A 155 3.90 -13.79 24.70
N ILE A 156 3.05 -13.68 25.71
CA ILE A 156 2.06 -12.60 25.85
C ILE A 156 2.23 -12.04 27.26
N ASP A 157 2.60 -10.77 27.35
CA ASP A 157 2.73 -10.02 28.58
C ASP A 157 1.61 -8.99 28.67
N GLY A 158 1.01 -8.84 29.85
CA GLY A 158 -0.07 -7.87 30.04
C GLY A 158 -0.45 -7.64 31.49
N HIS A 159 -1.57 -6.95 31.67
CA HIS A 159 -2.19 -6.71 32.98
C HIS A 159 -3.66 -7.09 32.92
N ASP A 160 -4.19 -7.66 33.99
CA ASP A 160 -5.59 -8.10 34.16
C ASP A 160 -6.23 -8.78 32.92
N CYS A 161 -6.42 -10.09 32.99
CA CYS A 161 -7.01 -10.88 31.91
C CYS A 161 -8.23 -11.66 32.41
N LYS A 162 -9.29 -11.71 31.61
CA LYS A 162 -10.51 -12.44 31.94
C LYS A 162 -10.80 -13.48 30.87
N PHE A 163 -11.08 -14.69 31.33
CA PHE A 163 -11.55 -15.81 30.52
C PHE A 163 -12.93 -16.24 31.02
N SER A 164 -13.85 -16.47 30.09
CA SER A 164 -15.19 -17.00 30.34
C SER A 164 -15.52 -18.08 29.33
N GLU A 165 -15.82 -19.29 29.82
CA GLU A 165 -16.30 -20.38 28.98
C GLU A 165 -17.68 -20.07 28.40
N GLN A 166 -18.57 -19.42 29.17
CA GLN A 166 -19.93 -19.11 28.74
C GLN A 166 -19.96 -18.09 27.59
N GLU A 167 -19.05 -17.12 27.62
CA GLU A 167 -18.93 -16.10 26.57
C GLU A 167 -17.98 -16.55 25.44
N HIS A 168 -17.34 -17.73 25.59
CA HIS A 168 -16.31 -18.24 24.69
C HIS A 168 -15.21 -17.21 24.37
N GLN A 169 -14.78 -16.46 25.39
CA GLN A 169 -13.94 -15.29 25.19
C GLN A 169 -12.82 -15.21 26.24
N LEU A 170 -11.64 -14.79 25.78
CA LEU A 170 -10.58 -14.24 26.61
C LEU A 170 -10.36 -12.78 26.23
N TYR A 171 -10.32 -11.87 27.20
CA TYR A 171 -10.05 -10.46 26.91
C TYR A 171 -9.25 -9.77 28.02
N SER A 172 -8.54 -8.72 27.60
CA SER A 172 -7.91 -7.75 28.47
C SER A 172 -8.26 -6.35 27.99
N ASP A 173 -8.64 -5.49 28.95
CA ASP A 173 -8.87 -4.05 28.73
C ASP A 173 -7.59 -3.22 28.97
N HIS A 174 -6.46 -3.87 29.22
CA HIS A 174 -5.16 -3.25 29.47
C HIS A 174 -4.17 -3.54 28.34
N PRO A 175 -3.10 -2.73 28.24
CA PRO A 175 -2.08 -2.93 27.23
C PRO A 175 -1.43 -4.32 27.32
N ILE A 176 -1.19 -4.89 26.15
CA ILE A 176 -0.53 -6.17 25.98
C ILE A 176 0.66 -6.03 25.03
N GLU A 177 1.68 -6.83 25.28
CA GLU A 177 2.81 -7.06 24.37
C GLU A 177 2.84 -8.55 24.03
N PHE A 178 3.20 -8.89 22.81
CA PHE A 178 3.30 -10.28 22.40
C PHE A 178 4.46 -10.52 21.44
N GLN A 179 4.91 -11.76 21.43
CA GLN A 179 5.94 -12.27 20.55
C GLN A 179 5.60 -13.69 20.09
N TYR A 180 5.91 -14.00 18.84
CA TYR A 180 5.78 -15.35 18.27
C TYR A 180 6.97 -15.66 17.34
N SER A 181 7.51 -16.89 17.43
CA SER A 181 8.71 -17.35 16.70
C SER A 181 8.64 -18.86 16.39
N PRO A 182 8.13 -19.26 15.21
CA PRO A 182 7.76 -20.65 14.90
C PRO A 182 8.90 -21.70 14.88
N ALA A 183 10.18 -21.33 14.98
CA ALA A 183 11.25 -22.31 15.15
C ALA A 183 12.44 -21.81 15.98
N GLN A 184 13.12 -22.73 16.67
CA GLN A 184 14.42 -22.48 17.29
C GLN A 184 15.46 -22.24 16.19
N GLY A 185 15.75 -20.98 15.91
CA GLY A 185 16.76 -20.55 14.94
C GLY A 185 16.23 -19.97 13.62
N ALA A 186 14.92 -19.87 13.39
CA ALA A 186 14.39 -19.42 12.09
C ALA A 186 13.89 -17.97 12.07
N LEU A 187 14.55 -17.15 11.25
CA LEU A 187 14.10 -16.34 10.09
C LEU A 187 12.73 -15.60 10.08
N LYS A 188 11.78 -15.85 10.99
CA LYS A 188 10.46 -15.21 11.03
C LYS A 188 10.09 -14.88 12.48
N LEU A 189 10.13 -13.59 12.83
CA LEU A 189 9.75 -13.10 14.15
C LEU A 189 8.59 -12.12 14.03
N VAL A 190 7.53 -12.36 14.79
CA VAL A 190 6.43 -11.41 14.95
C VAL A 190 6.48 -10.87 16.37
N ARG A 191 6.49 -9.54 16.51
CA ARG A 191 6.30 -8.85 17.78
C ARG A 191 5.19 -7.84 17.63
N GLY A 192 4.43 -7.61 18.68
CA GLY A 192 3.44 -6.57 18.65
C GLY A 192 3.05 -6.06 20.02
N SER A 193 2.34 -4.95 20.00
CA SER A 193 1.70 -4.34 21.17
C SER A 193 0.33 -3.82 20.78
N ALA A 194 -0.60 -3.83 21.72
CA ALA A 194 -1.90 -3.19 21.57
C ALA A 194 -2.44 -2.77 22.94
N ASP A 195 -3.33 -1.79 22.97
CA ASP A 195 -3.94 -1.32 24.22
C ASP A 195 -4.91 -2.32 24.85
N LYS A 196 -5.45 -3.24 24.04
CA LYS A 196 -6.50 -4.17 24.44
C LYS A 196 -6.47 -5.43 23.59
N LEU A 197 -6.74 -6.57 24.22
CA LEU A 197 -6.83 -7.89 23.60
C LEU A 197 -8.25 -8.46 23.73
N GLN A 198 -8.70 -9.14 22.69
CA GLN A 198 -9.83 -10.05 22.71
C GLN A 198 -9.53 -11.26 21.83
N ILE A 199 -9.79 -12.45 22.35
CA ILE A 199 -9.69 -13.73 21.66
C ILE A 199 -11.04 -14.39 21.82
N ASP A 200 -11.68 -14.70 20.70
CA ASP A 200 -12.93 -15.43 20.68
C ASP A 200 -12.64 -16.87 20.27
N PHE A 201 -13.20 -17.81 21.02
CA PHE A 201 -13.06 -19.23 20.79
C PHE A 201 -14.32 -19.80 20.13
N THR A 202 -14.15 -20.89 19.40
CA THR A 202 -15.28 -21.66 18.90
C THR A 202 -16.02 -22.34 20.06
N PRO A 203 -17.36 -22.31 20.10
CA PRO A 203 -18.11 -23.05 21.09
C PRO A 203 -17.86 -24.56 20.94
N SER A 204 -17.52 -25.24 22.02
CA SER A 204 -17.38 -26.70 22.03
C SER A 204 -18.23 -27.30 23.14
N THR A 205 -18.94 -28.40 22.84
CA THR A 205 -19.61 -29.22 23.86
C THR A 205 -18.72 -30.37 24.35
N TYR A 206 -17.63 -30.64 23.65
CA TYR A 206 -16.71 -31.75 23.88
C TYR A 206 -15.56 -31.34 24.79
N ALA A 207 -15.01 -32.32 25.51
CA ALA A 207 -13.86 -32.12 26.39
C ALA A 207 -12.53 -32.17 25.62
N THR A 208 -12.38 -31.31 24.61
CA THR A 208 -11.23 -31.29 23.67
C THR A 208 -9.89 -31.10 24.39
N HIS A 209 -9.90 -30.44 25.56
CA HIS A 209 -8.71 -30.16 26.36
C HIS A 209 -8.56 -31.06 27.60
N GLY A 210 -9.39 -32.09 27.71
CA GLY A 210 -9.51 -32.94 28.89
C GLY A 210 -10.76 -32.62 29.72
N ARG A 211 -11.20 -33.59 30.52
CA ARG A 211 -12.47 -33.57 31.24
C ARG A 211 -12.65 -32.35 32.17
N ASP A 212 -11.57 -31.94 32.83
CA ASP A 212 -11.56 -30.89 33.85
C ASP A 212 -11.03 -29.54 33.31
N MET A 213 -10.83 -29.43 31.99
CA MET A 213 -10.43 -28.20 31.30
C MET A 213 -11.62 -27.53 30.59
N PRO A 214 -11.58 -26.21 30.33
CA PRO A 214 -12.69 -25.48 29.74
C PRO A 214 -13.20 -26.08 28.42
N ARG A 215 -14.51 -26.02 28.20
CA ARG A 215 -15.16 -26.50 26.96
C ARG A 215 -15.23 -25.39 25.91
N VAL A 216 -14.06 -25.02 25.41
CA VAL A 216 -13.88 -24.15 24.25
C VAL A 216 -13.14 -24.92 23.17
N GLY A 217 -13.42 -24.62 21.91
CA GLY A 217 -12.66 -25.16 20.77
C GLY A 217 -11.50 -24.24 20.41
N ASP A 218 -11.06 -24.33 19.16
CA ASP A 218 -9.99 -23.50 18.61
C ASP A 218 -10.36 -22.01 18.58
N VAL A 219 -9.34 -21.17 18.37
CA VAL A 219 -9.51 -19.72 18.23
C VAL A 219 -10.27 -19.40 16.95
N ALA A 220 -11.41 -18.74 17.08
CA ALA A 220 -12.21 -18.26 15.96
C ALA A 220 -11.67 -16.92 15.42
N SER A 221 -11.41 -15.98 16.33
CA SER A 221 -10.89 -14.66 15.98
C SER A 221 -9.95 -14.09 17.05
N LEU A 222 -8.96 -13.35 16.58
CA LEU A 222 -8.07 -12.54 17.41
C LEU A 222 -8.31 -11.06 17.09
N THR A 223 -8.64 -10.26 18.10
CA THR A 223 -8.85 -8.83 17.98
C THR A 223 -7.91 -8.04 18.90
N LEU A 224 -7.10 -7.17 18.32
CA LEU A 224 -6.34 -6.14 19.02
C LEU A 224 -7.11 -4.83 18.85
N ARG A 225 -7.74 -4.29 19.89
CA ARG A 225 -8.83 -3.30 19.70
C ARG A 225 -8.36 -1.86 19.43
N ARG A 226 -7.12 -1.49 19.78
CA ARG A 226 -6.63 -0.11 19.69
C ARG A 226 -5.10 -0.03 19.73
N ASP A 227 -4.55 1.02 19.10
CA ASP A 227 -3.14 1.41 19.12
C ASP A 227 -2.21 0.22 18.79
N VAL A 228 -2.56 -0.46 17.71
CA VAL A 228 -1.92 -1.69 17.25
C VAL A 228 -0.58 -1.37 16.60
N LYS A 229 0.47 -2.02 17.06
CA LYS A 229 1.82 -1.93 16.48
C LYS A 229 2.34 -3.34 16.28
N LEU A 230 2.56 -3.73 15.04
CA LEU A 230 3.13 -5.02 14.66
C LEU A 230 4.48 -4.81 13.98
N LEU A 231 5.42 -5.68 14.33
CA LEU A 231 6.74 -5.76 13.74
C LEU A 231 6.95 -7.17 13.21
N PHE A 232 7.05 -7.28 11.91
CA PHE A 232 7.39 -8.50 11.20
C PHE A 232 8.86 -8.45 10.82
N ARG A 233 9.63 -9.48 11.18
CA ARG A 233 10.97 -9.69 10.64
C ARG A 233 10.96 -10.96 9.84
N HIS A 234 11.36 -10.87 8.58
CA HIS A 234 11.52 -12.00 7.70
C HIS A 234 12.92 -11.98 7.10
N GLN A 235 13.66 -13.07 7.25
CA GLN A 235 14.93 -13.26 6.58
C GLN A 235 14.72 -14.12 5.34
N ASP A 236 15.07 -13.56 4.18
CA ASP A 236 15.07 -14.21 2.89
C ASP A 236 16.52 -14.28 2.39
N GLY A 237 17.10 -15.48 2.41
CA GLY A 237 18.53 -15.68 2.21
C GLY A 237 19.40 -14.89 3.21
N GLU A 238 20.29 -14.04 2.69
CA GLU A 238 21.15 -13.16 3.50
C GLU A 238 20.48 -11.84 3.90
N SER A 239 19.32 -11.51 3.31
CA SER A 239 18.64 -10.24 3.53
C SER A 239 17.59 -10.35 4.63
N GLN A 240 17.73 -9.55 5.68
CA GLN A 240 16.71 -9.40 6.71
C GLN A 240 15.79 -8.24 6.36
N THR A 241 14.54 -8.54 6.04
CA THR A 241 13.49 -7.55 5.86
C THR A 241 12.73 -7.34 7.17
N ILE A 242 12.51 -6.08 7.51
CA ILE A 242 11.68 -5.67 8.64
C ILE A 242 10.49 -4.92 8.05
N THR A 243 9.27 -5.29 8.43
CA THR A 243 8.05 -4.58 8.06
C THR A 243 7.31 -4.19 9.33
N ARG A 244 7.01 -2.90 9.47
CA ARG A 244 6.24 -2.36 10.60
C ARG A 244 4.84 -2.03 10.12
N VAL A 245 3.84 -2.46 10.85
CA VAL A 245 2.44 -2.10 10.61
C VAL A 245 1.90 -1.42 11.86
N THR A 246 1.37 -0.21 11.73
CA THR A 246 0.72 0.51 12.82
C THR A 246 -0.70 0.88 12.43
N SER A 247 -1.62 0.84 13.38
CA SER A 247 -3.03 1.19 13.19
C SER A 247 -3.56 1.79 14.49
N ALA A 248 -4.29 2.90 14.40
CA ALA A 248 -4.90 3.54 15.57
C ALA A 248 -6.13 2.74 16.04
N GLY A 249 -6.86 2.17 15.08
CA GLY A 249 -8.06 1.37 15.31
C GLY A 249 -7.77 -0.11 15.55
N PRO A 250 -8.79 -0.96 15.37
CA PRO A 250 -8.65 -2.39 15.63
C PRO A 250 -7.91 -3.14 14.51
N PHE A 251 -7.17 -4.15 14.93
CA PHE A 251 -6.74 -5.27 14.08
C PHE A 251 -7.57 -6.50 14.42
N VAL A 252 -8.08 -7.18 13.39
CA VAL A 252 -8.85 -8.42 13.51
C VAL A 252 -8.24 -9.48 12.60
N TYR A 253 -7.96 -10.66 13.15
CA TYR A 253 -7.62 -11.85 12.38
C TYR A 253 -8.72 -12.90 12.54
N ASP A 254 -9.41 -13.21 11.45
CA ASP A 254 -10.41 -14.28 11.37
C ASP A 254 -9.71 -15.55 10.87
N PHE A 255 -9.61 -16.56 11.72
CA PHE A 255 -8.89 -17.81 11.41
C PHE A 255 -9.63 -18.66 10.38
N LEU A 256 -10.96 -18.63 10.38
CA LEU A 256 -11.79 -19.40 9.45
C LEU A 256 -11.68 -18.83 8.03
N ARG A 257 -11.75 -17.50 7.92
CA ARG A 257 -11.62 -16.79 6.63
C ARG A 257 -10.19 -16.53 6.22
N ARG A 258 -9.22 -16.73 7.12
CA ARG A 258 -7.80 -16.41 6.93
C ARG A 258 -7.62 -14.97 6.47
N LEU A 259 -8.36 -14.06 7.12
CA LEU A 259 -8.45 -12.65 6.76
C LEU A 259 -7.94 -11.79 7.91
N ALA A 260 -6.88 -11.04 7.65
CA ALA A 260 -6.34 -10.04 8.55
C ALA A 260 -6.86 -8.66 8.13
N THR A 261 -7.44 -7.89 9.05
CA THR A 261 -7.98 -6.55 8.78
C THR A 261 -7.42 -5.53 9.77
N PHE A 262 -6.96 -4.40 9.28
CA PHE A 262 -6.55 -3.22 10.05
C PHE A 262 -7.46 -2.04 9.72
N GLN A 263 -7.76 -1.21 10.70
CA GLN A 263 -8.66 -0.06 10.53
C GLN A 263 -8.08 1.20 11.19
N GLU A 264 -8.44 2.36 10.67
CA GLU A 264 -8.07 3.70 11.13
C GLU A 264 -6.56 3.98 11.15
N GLN A 265 -6.12 4.93 10.31
CA GLN A 265 -4.73 5.38 10.23
C GLN A 265 -3.73 4.23 10.11
N VAL A 266 -3.99 3.31 9.18
CA VAL A 266 -3.10 2.19 8.90
C VAL A 266 -1.87 2.71 8.17
N HIS A 267 -0.70 2.37 8.71
CA HIS A 267 0.57 2.70 8.11
C HIS A 267 1.46 1.45 8.11
N VAL A 268 1.84 1.02 6.91
CA VAL A 268 2.80 -0.05 6.67
C VAL A 268 4.08 0.60 6.20
N ALA A 269 5.18 0.35 6.90
CA ALA A 269 6.49 0.88 6.56
C ALA A 269 7.51 -0.26 6.45
N ARG A 270 8.23 -0.29 5.33
CA ARG A 270 9.33 -1.22 5.07
C ARG A 270 10.60 -0.41 4.79
N PRO A 271 11.57 -0.36 5.73
CA PRO A 271 12.88 0.20 5.44
C PRO A 271 13.57 -0.58 4.31
N ARG A 272 14.19 0.17 3.41
CA ARG A 272 15.01 -0.28 2.29
C ARG A 272 16.37 0.40 2.41
N VAL A 273 17.42 -0.30 1.99
CA VAL A 273 18.73 0.33 1.81
C VAL A 273 18.82 0.71 0.34
N ASN A 274 18.96 1.99 0.06
CA ASN A 274 19.13 2.50 -1.29
C ASN A 274 20.52 2.09 -1.84
N PRO A 275 20.72 2.05 -3.17
CA PRO A 275 22.01 1.70 -3.76
C PRO A 275 23.18 2.62 -3.33
N ASP A 276 22.88 3.87 -3.00
CA ASP A 276 23.82 4.88 -2.48
C ASP A 276 24.17 4.68 -0.99
N GLY A 277 23.54 3.68 -0.34
CA GLY A 277 23.68 3.40 1.08
C GLY A 277 22.84 4.29 2.00
N SER A 278 21.97 5.14 1.46
CA SER A 278 21.01 5.92 2.25
C SER A 278 19.80 5.08 2.66
N ASP A 279 19.15 5.46 3.76
CA ASP A 279 17.93 4.80 4.22
C ASP A 279 16.74 5.27 3.36
N GLY A 280 16.10 4.33 2.66
CA GLY A 280 14.84 4.53 1.94
C GLY A 280 13.67 3.84 2.64
N TYR A 281 12.46 4.22 2.27
CA TYR A 281 11.25 3.59 2.80
C TYR A 281 10.27 3.27 1.66
N ASP A 282 9.66 2.09 1.74
CA ASP A 282 8.42 1.78 1.04
C ASP A 282 7.28 1.86 2.06
N ASP A 283 6.37 2.81 1.86
CA ASP A 283 5.26 3.07 2.79
C ASP A 283 3.90 2.92 2.10
N ILE A 284 2.94 2.40 2.84
CA ILE A 284 1.52 2.36 2.49
C ILE A 284 0.75 3.01 3.63
N VAL A 285 0.04 4.10 3.34
CA VAL A 285 -0.86 4.78 4.27
C VAL A 285 -2.28 4.61 3.78
N ALA A 286 -3.17 4.12 4.64
CA ALA A 286 -4.57 3.87 4.29
C ALA A 286 -5.49 4.01 5.52
N TYR A 287 -6.78 4.17 5.29
CA TYR A 287 -7.78 4.09 6.36
C TYR A 287 -8.09 2.64 6.73
N TRP A 288 -8.09 1.74 5.76
CA TRP A 288 -8.42 0.33 5.94
C TRP A 288 -7.47 -0.54 5.12
N LEU A 289 -7.00 -1.64 5.70
CA LEU A 289 -6.13 -2.61 5.03
C LEU A 289 -6.62 -4.02 5.34
N ALA A 290 -6.79 -4.85 4.32
CA ALA A 290 -7.05 -6.26 4.48
C ALA A 290 -6.04 -7.13 3.73
N LEU A 291 -5.68 -8.25 4.35
CA LEU A 291 -4.80 -9.28 3.83
C LEU A 291 -5.52 -10.63 3.90
N GLU A 292 -5.80 -11.23 2.76
CA GLU A 292 -6.39 -12.58 2.66
C GLU A 292 -5.28 -13.59 2.35
N PHE A 293 -5.31 -14.72 3.07
CA PHE A 293 -4.31 -15.78 2.91
C PHE A 293 -4.94 -17.08 2.41
N GLU A 294 -4.20 -17.80 1.59
CA GLU A 294 -4.52 -19.15 1.12
C GLU A 294 -3.46 -20.14 1.61
N GLU A 295 -3.83 -21.41 1.74
CA GLU A 295 -2.89 -22.44 2.13
C GLU A 295 -2.18 -22.97 0.89
N GLN A 296 -0.86 -23.00 0.94
CA GLN A 296 -0.08 -23.55 -0.15
C GLN A 296 -0.34 -25.06 -0.25
N PRO A 297 -0.81 -25.58 -1.39
CA PRO A 297 -0.91 -27.02 -1.58
C PRO A 297 0.49 -27.62 -1.46
N GLU A 298 0.60 -28.73 -0.72
CA GLU A 298 1.87 -29.45 -0.60
C GLU A 298 2.36 -29.84 -1.99
N ASP A 299 3.53 -29.32 -2.37
CA ASP A 299 4.21 -29.75 -3.58
C ASP A 299 4.78 -31.15 -3.28
N PRO A 300 4.25 -32.23 -3.88
CA PRO A 300 4.64 -33.60 -3.52
C PRO A 300 6.11 -33.92 -3.83
N ASN A 301 6.84 -32.97 -4.42
CA ASN A 301 8.24 -33.07 -4.82
C ASN A 301 9.16 -32.10 -4.05
N ALA A 302 8.64 -31.26 -3.14
CA ALA A 302 9.46 -30.44 -2.28
C ALA A 302 9.96 -31.28 -1.10
N GLU A 303 11.23 -31.70 -1.14
CA GLU A 303 11.93 -32.30 -0.02
C GLU A 303 11.93 -31.32 1.16
N SER A 304 10.89 -31.36 1.98
CA SER A 304 10.93 -30.78 3.32
C SER A 304 12.02 -31.53 4.11
N PRO A 305 12.95 -30.85 4.79
CA PRO A 305 13.85 -31.48 5.72
C PRO A 305 13.09 -31.80 7.03
N SER A 306 12.01 -32.57 6.93
CA SER A 306 11.39 -33.23 8.08
C SER A 306 12.00 -34.62 8.20
N ALA A 307 12.98 -34.69 9.09
CA ALA A 307 13.47 -35.87 9.79
C ALA A 307 13.09 -37.23 9.18
N THR A 308 14.08 -37.85 8.54
CA THR A 308 14.16 -39.30 8.37
C THR A 308 13.90 -40.01 9.69
N VAL A 309 12.73 -40.63 9.85
CA VAL A 309 12.57 -41.82 10.70
C VAL A 309 11.76 -42.86 9.94
N THR A 310 12.49 -43.59 9.10
CA THR A 310 12.15 -44.94 8.69
C THR A 310 12.00 -45.81 9.95
N GLY A 311 10.80 -46.27 10.24
CA GLY A 311 10.53 -47.06 11.43
C GLY A 311 9.24 -47.86 11.30
N ALA A 312 9.28 -48.89 10.46
CA ALA A 312 8.22 -49.89 10.29
C ALA A 312 7.74 -50.48 11.63
N ARG A 313 6.44 -50.36 11.91
CA ARG A 313 5.63 -51.31 12.68
C ARG A 313 4.23 -51.32 12.06
N SER A 314 3.98 -52.28 11.18
CA SER A 314 3.26 -53.51 11.48
C SER A 314 1.77 -53.26 11.73
N SER A 315 1.02 -53.35 10.64
CA SER A 315 -0.41 -53.58 10.59
C SER A 315 -0.81 -54.80 11.43
N THR A 316 -1.76 -54.60 12.34
CA THR A 316 -2.89 -55.50 12.67
C THR A 316 -3.59 -54.97 13.93
N VAL A 317 -4.84 -54.54 13.81
CA VAL A 317 -6.05 -55.06 14.49
C VAL A 317 -7.17 -54.02 14.35
N ASP A 318 -8.30 -54.51 13.86
CA ASP A 318 -9.61 -53.85 13.71
C ASP A 318 -10.09 -53.09 14.96
N GLY A 319 -10.73 -51.95 14.73
CA GLY A 319 -11.69 -51.37 15.67
C GLY A 319 -11.79 -49.85 15.57
N LEU A 320 -12.78 -49.38 14.80
CA LEU A 320 -13.56 -48.15 14.98
C LEU A 320 -12.88 -47.02 15.77
N ASP A 321 -12.35 -46.04 15.05
CA ASP A 321 -12.36 -44.60 15.38
C ASP A 321 -11.77 -43.88 14.16
N ASP A 322 -12.64 -43.52 13.22
CA ASP A 322 -12.30 -42.72 12.03
C ASP A 322 -12.49 -41.23 12.42
N ASP A 323 -11.73 -40.79 13.43
CA ASP A 323 -11.49 -39.37 13.67
C ASP A 323 -10.37 -38.96 12.71
N VAL A 324 -10.79 -38.34 11.60
CA VAL A 324 -9.87 -37.57 10.76
C VAL A 324 -9.37 -36.43 11.64
N ASP A 325 -8.21 -36.62 12.26
CA ASP A 325 -7.40 -35.57 12.85
C ASP A 325 -7.01 -34.61 11.70
N GLU A 326 -7.92 -33.70 11.33
CA GLU A 326 -7.57 -32.49 10.60
C GLU A 326 -6.62 -31.71 11.52
N GLU A 327 -5.31 -31.92 11.35
CA GLU A 327 -4.29 -31.11 12.01
C GLU A 327 -4.65 -29.63 11.77
N PRO A 328 -4.71 -28.81 12.83
CA PRO A 328 -5.09 -27.42 12.67
C PRO A 328 -4.11 -26.76 11.69
N PRO A 329 -4.62 -25.95 10.74
CA PRO A 329 -3.82 -25.41 9.65
C PRO A 329 -2.62 -24.65 10.22
N SER A 330 -1.43 -25.14 9.95
CA SER A 330 -0.22 -24.51 10.45
C SER A 330 -0.07 -23.13 9.80
N LEU A 331 0.00 -22.07 10.62
CA LEU A 331 0.25 -20.69 10.17
C LEU A 331 1.52 -20.56 9.29
N GLY A 332 2.41 -21.56 9.33
CA GLY A 332 3.61 -21.63 8.50
C GLY A 332 3.36 -21.90 7.00
N ARG A 333 2.17 -22.36 6.61
CA ARG A 333 1.81 -22.74 5.21
C ARG A 333 0.94 -21.70 4.49
N LEU A 334 0.66 -20.58 5.13
CA LEU A 334 -0.17 -19.52 4.55
C LEU A 334 0.64 -18.66 3.57
N GLN A 335 0.09 -18.48 2.37
CA GLN A 335 0.56 -17.55 1.36
C GLN A 335 -0.42 -16.40 1.23
N LEU A 336 0.11 -15.20 0.94
CA LEU A 336 -0.73 -14.04 0.66
C LEU A 336 -1.45 -14.27 -0.67
N LYS A 337 -2.76 -14.06 -0.68
CA LYS A 337 -3.61 -14.15 -1.87
C LYS A 337 -4.01 -12.77 -2.36
N TYR A 338 -4.60 -11.96 -1.47
CA TYR A 338 -4.99 -10.59 -1.77
C TYR A 338 -4.50 -9.62 -0.69
N MET A 339 -4.09 -8.44 -1.14
CA MET A 339 -3.96 -7.26 -0.29
C MET A 339 -4.89 -6.19 -0.84
N ARG A 340 -5.74 -5.61 -0.01
CA ARG A 340 -6.57 -4.47 -0.39
C ARG A 340 -6.40 -3.34 0.62
N ALA A 341 -6.09 -2.14 0.14
CA ALA A 341 -6.00 -0.95 0.97
C ALA A 341 -6.95 0.12 0.45
N MET A 342 -7.67 0.78 1.35
CA MET A 342 -8.66 1.79 1.01
C MET A 342 -8.43 3.07 1.83
N GLY A 343 -8.58 4.21 1.16
CA GLY A 343 -8.68 5.52 1.78
C GLY A 343 -10.05 5.72 2.45
N GLN A 344 -10.16 6.76 3.26
CA GLN A 344 -11.44 7.21 3.80
C GLN A 344 -12.17 8.06 2.75
N SER A 345 -13.39 7.67 2.40
CA SER A 345 -14.22 8.39 1.42
C SER A 345 -14.34 9.88 1.78
N GLY A 346 -13.84 10.76 0.90
CA GLY A 346 -13.93 12.21 1.03
C GLY A 346 -13.04 12.85 2.10
N ALA A 347 -12.07 12.12 2.65
CA ALA A 347 -11.12 12.65 3.63
C ALA A 347 -9.67 12.36 3.22
N ASP A 348 -9.22 11.13 3.44
CA ASP A 348 -7.81 10.74 3.26
C ASP A 348 -7.70 9.63 2.20
N PRO A 349 -6.98 9.84 1.08
CA PRO A 349 -6.75 8.77 0.10
C PRO A 349 -5.81 7.69 0.65
N ALA A 350 -5.83 6.51 0.04
CA ALA A 350 -4.74 5.57 0.18
C ALA A 350 -3.52 6.12 -0.57
N ILE A 351 -2.36 6.10 0.08
CA ILE A 351 -1.11 6.62 -0.44
C ILE A 351 -0.06 5.51 -0.42
N ILE A 352 0.66 5.36 -1.51
CA ILE A 352 1.82 4.48 -1.61
C ILE A 352 3.02 5.33 -1.98
N THR A 353 4.10 5.22 -1.23
CA THR A 353 5.33 5.94 -1.50
C THR A 353 6.51 4.98 -1.51
N SER A 354 7.42 5.16 -2.45
CA SER A 354 8.70 4.48 -2.47
C SER A 354 9.78 5.52 -2.69
N THR A 355 10.57 5.79 -1.64
CA THR A 355 11.73 6.68 -1.72
C THR A 355 12.78 6.21 -2.74
N PRO A 356 13.22 4.92 -2.75
CA PRO A 356 14.21 4.45 -3.73
C PRO A 356 13.75 4.63 -5.18
N ALA A 357 12.45 4.52 -5.43
CA ALA A 357 11.88 4.65 -6.77
C ALA A 357 11.40 6.08 -7.09
N ASN A 358 11.55 7.05 -6.17
CA ASN A 358 10.98 8.39 -6.25
C ASN A 358 9.50 8.40 -6.69
N PHE A 359 8.73 7.45 -6.17
CA PHE A 359 7.37 7.16 -6.60
C PHE A 359 6.37 7.52 -5.52
N THR A 360 5.27 8.16 -5.90
CA THR A 360 4.11 8.43 -5.05
C THR A 360 2.83 8.13 -5.81
N GLY A 361 2.00 7.23 -5.29
CA GLY A 361 0.66 6.94 -5.79
C GLY A 361 -0.41 7.37 -4.78
N LYS A 362 -1.46 8.04 -5.24
CA LYS A 362 -2.64 8.42 -4.45
C LYS A 362 -3.89 7.88 -5.14
N MET A 363 -4.71 7.14 -4.40
CA MET A 363 -5.95 6.53 -4.89
C MET A 363 -6.95 6.32 -3.76
N HIS A 364 -8.19 6.00 -4.07
CA HIS A 364 -9.16 5.59 -3.06
C HIS A 364 -9.06 4.11 -2.70
N ASP A 365 -8.87 3.24 -3.68
CA ASP A 365 -8.83 1.78 -3.50
C ASP A 365 -7.66 1.19 -4.28
N ILE A 366 -6.86 0.35 -3.65
CA ILE A 366 -5.85 -0.48 -4.29
C ILE A 366 -6.05 -1.93 -3.91
N LEU A 367 -6.09 -2.80 -4.92
CA LEU A 367 -6.14 -4.25 -4.79
C LEU A 367 -4.91 -4.85 -5.45
N TYR A 368 -4.14 -5.62 -4.69
CA TYR A 368 -3.06 -6.46 -5.19
C TYR A 368 -3.47 -7.93 -5.08
N ASP A 369 -3.52 -8.60 -6.22
CA ASP A 369 -3.65 -10.05 -6.35
C ASP A 369 -2.25 -10.64 -6.46
N ALA A 370 -1.82 -11.35 -5.42
CA ALA A 370 -0.47 -11.88 -5.32
C ALA A 370 -0.26 -13.09 -6.25
N LEU A 371 -1.32 -13.85 -6.55
CA LEU A 371 -1.26 -15.02 -7.42
C LEU A 371 -1.19 -14.59 -8.89
N ALA A 372 -2.04 -13.63 -9.28
CA ALA A 372 -2.03 -13.05 -10.62
C ALA A 372 -0.95 -11.98 -10.81
N ARG A 373 -0.28 -11.55 -9.73
CA ARG A 373 0.70 -10.45 -9.69
C ARG A 373 0.17 -9.15 -10.29
N ARG A 374 -1.12 -8.91 -10.08
CA ARG A 374 -1.88 -7.81 -10.66
C ARG A 374 -2.23 -6.79 -9.59
N VAL A 375 -1.94 -5.53 -9.87
CA VAL A 375 -2.35 -4.38 -9.06
C VAL A 375 -3.48 -3.67 -9.81
N VAL A 376 -4.56 -3.34 -9.11
CA VAL A 376 -5.67 -2.53 -9.61
C VAL A 376 -5.87 -1.36 -8.66
N MET A 377 -5.80 -0.15 -9.19
CA MET A 377 -5.97 1.11 -8.47
C MET A 377 -7.21 1.83 -9.00
N LYS A 378 -8.05 2.35 -8.10
CA LYS A 378 -9.31 3.01 -8.45
C LYS A 378 -9.55 4.24 -7.60
N ASP A 379 -10.01 5.31 -8.24
CA ASP A 379 -10.54 6.49 -7.57
C ASP A 379 -11.52 7.20 -8.50
N GLU A 380 -12.82 7.08 -8.20
CA GLU A 380 -13.87 7.67 -9.02
C GLU A 380 -14.07 9.17 -8.78
N GLN A 381 -13.62 9.69 -7.64
CA GLN A 381 -13.89 11.08 -7.23
C GLN A 381 -12.75 12.01 -7.64
N GLU A 382 -11.51 11.65 -7.29
CA GLU A 382 -10.32 12.49 -7.51
C GLU A 382 -9.42 11.99 -8.64
N GLY A 383 -9.62 10.74 -9.06
CA GLY A 383 -8.72 10.02 -9.97
C GLY A 383 -7.47 9.49 -9.27
N VAL A 384 -6.99 8.35 -9.75
CA VAL A 384 -5.69 7.78 -9.37
C VAL A 384 -4.60 8.73 -9.88
N ARG A 385 -3.78 9.23 -8.95
CA ARG A 385 -2.64 10.10 -9.23
C ARG A 385 -1.36 9.36 -8.98
N LEU A 386 -0.55 9.17 -10.01
CA LEU A 386 0.79 8.61 -9.87
C LEU A 386 1.82 9.67 -10.22
N GLU A 387 2.82 9.84 -9.37
CA GLU A 387 3.94 10.75 -9.55
C GLU A 387 5.23 9.93 -9.48
N ASN A 388 6.09 10.09 -10.48
CA ASN A 388 7.41 9.48 -10.53
C ASN A 388 8.40 10.50 -11.10
N GLY A 389 9.09 11.21 -10.20
CA GLY A 389 9.99 12.31 -10.57
C GLY A 389 9.31 13.39 -11.42
N GLU A 390 9.72 13.50 -12.68
CA GLU A 390 9.23 14.49 -13.65
C GLU A 390 7.88 14.13 -14.27
N VAL A 391 7.37 12.90 -14.05
CA VAL A 391 6.15 12.38 -14.66
C VAL A 391 5.01 12.38 -13.64
N SER A 392 3.85 12.91 -14.04
CA SER A 392 2.58 12.82 -13.31
C SER A 392 1.51 12.21 -14.21
N LEU A 393 0.75 11.26 -13.67
CA LEU A 393 -0.33 10.55 -14.35
C LEU A 393 -1.62 10.69 -13.55
N LEU A 394 -2.71 11.02 -14.22
CA LEU A 394 -4.05 11.10 -13.64
C LEU A 394 -5.03 10.25 -14.47
N THR A 395 -5.67 9.27 -13.84
CA THR A 395 -6.69 8.42 -14.47
C THR A 395 -7.67 7.85 -13.45
N PRO A 396 -8.96 7.61 -13.78
CA PRO A 396 -9.92 7.03 -12.83
C PRO A 396 -9.58 5.59 -12.37
N GLU A 397 -9.01 4.78 -13.27
CA GLU A 397 -8.68 3.39 -12.99
C GLU A 397 -7.36 3.02 -13.68
N MET A 398 -6.50 2.32 -12.94
CA MET A 398 -5.22 1.85 -13.45
C MET A 398 -4.95 0.40 -13.04
N GLN A 399 -4.37 -0.35 -13.97
CA GLN A 399 -4.03 -1.76 -13.80
C GLN A 399 -2.56 -1.97 -14.16
N LEU A 400 -1.87 -2.77 -13.36
CA LEU A 400 -0.46 -3.14 -13.55
C LEU A 400 -0.34 -4.65 -13.38
N GLU A 401 0.46 -5.30 -14.23
CA GLU A 401 0.76 -6.73 -14.11
C GLU A 401 2.27 -6.93 -14.10
N HIS A 402 2.74 -7.81 -13.20
CA HIS A 402 4.16 -8.14 -13.06
C HIS A 402 4.41 -9.62 -13.33
N ASP A 403 5.62 -9.93 -13.75
CA ASP A 403 6.05 -11.30 -13.93
C ASP A 403 6.58 -11.93 -12.62
N THR A 404 6.96 -13.20 -12.77
CA THR A 404 8.09 -13.90 -12.14
C THR A 404 9.03 -13.16 -11.19
N GLN A 405 9.68 -12.15 -11.74
CA GLN A 405 10.84 -11.46 -11.21
C GLN A 405 10.45 -10.10 -10.61
N GLY A 406 9.19 -9.70 -10.76
CA GLY A 406 8.68 -8.39 -10.35
C GLY A 406 8.82 -7.34 -11.44
N GLU A 407 9.16 -7.75 -12.66
CA GLU A 407 9.25 -6.87 -13.82
C GLU A 407 7.86 -6.60 -14.39
N LEU A 408 7.66 -5.38 -14.88
CA LEU A 408 6.39 -4.94 -15.42
C LEU A 408 6.12 -5.62 -16.78
N THR A 409 4.95 -6.20 -16.94
CA THR A 409 4.54 -6.88 -18.19
C THR A 409 3.39 -6.17 -18.89
N PHE A 410 2.57 -5.42 -18.13
CA PHE A 410 1.44 -4.70 -18.68
C PHE A 410 1.05 -3.54 -17.77
N VAL A 411 0.70 -2.42 -18.40
CA VAL A 411 0.08 -1.27 -17.74
C VAL A 411 -1.13 -0.84 -18.56
N SER A 412 -2.23 -0.55 -17.88
CA SER A 412 -3.42 0.02 -18.50
C SER A 412 -4.02 1.09 -17.61
N ALA A 413 -4.15 2.31 -18.14
CA ALA A 413 -4.98 3.36 -17.59
C ALA A 413 -6.29 3.41 -18.40
N VAL A 414 -7.41 3.21 -17.72
CA VAL A 414 -8.73 3.02 -18.34
C VAL A 414 -9.56 4.29 -18.15
N ARG A 415 -10.32 4.65 -19.19
CA ARG A 415 -11.11 5.89 -19.31
C ARG A 415 -10.23 7.11 -19.56
N GLU A 416 -10.87 8.28 -19.59
CA GLU A 416 -10.21 9.56 -19.80
C GLU A 416 -9.09 9.79 -18.78
N GLY A 417 -7.94 10.22 -19.26
CA GLY A 417 -6.80 10.47 -18.40
C GLY A 417 -5.81 11.42 -19.03
N ARG A 418 -4.82 11.79 -18.21
CA ARG A 418 -3.79 12.76 -18.53
C ARG A 418 -2.44 12.29 -18.02
N LEU A 419 -1.42 12.52 -18.82
CA LEU A 419 -0.02 12.39 -18.43
C LEU A 419 0.66 13.74 -18.64
N ASP A 420 1.31 14.22 -17.60
CA ASP A 420 2.10 15.43 -17.60
C ASP A 420 3.56 15.06 -17.36
N PHE A 421 4.44 15.68 -18.14
CA PHE A 421 5.87 15.63 -17.92
C PHE A 421 6.39 17.06 -17.81
N GLU A 422 7.13 17.34 -16.74
CA GLU A 422 7.72 18.65 -16.51
C GLU A 422 9.18 18.49 -16.06
N ARG A 423 10.09 18.91 -16.94
CA ARG A 423 11.50 19.06 -16.63
C ARG A 423 11.80 20.53 -16.36
N PRO A 424 12.32 20.89 -15.17
CA PRO A 424 12.70 22.26 -14.88
C PRO A 424 13.84 22.72 -15.78
N ALA A 425 13.98 24.03 -15.97
CA ALA A 425 15.11 24.58 -16.71
C ALA A 425 16.41 24.28 -15.97
N ALA A 426 17.39 23.74 -16.68
CA ALA A 426 18.77 23.59 -16.23
C ALA A 426 19.64 24.63 -16.95
N ASP A 427 20.87 24.87 -16.46
CA ASP A 427 21.76 25.93 -16.98
C ASP A 427 21.97 25.88 -18.51
N ASP A 428 21.85 24.69 -19.12
CA ASP A 428 22.02 24.47 -20.56
C ASP A 428 20.74 24.09 -21.33
N HIS A 429 19.59 23.91 -20.64
CA HIS A 429 18.34 23.45 -21.29
C HIS A 429 17.10 24.21 -20.81
N PRO A 430 16.25 24.70 -21.73
CA PRO A 430 14.99 25.34 -21.36
C PRO A 430 14.05 24.32 -20.68
N ALA A 431 13.16 24.82 -19.82
CA ALA A 431 12.14 23.97 -19.20
C ALA A 431 11.29 23.30 -20.29
N GLN A 432 11.15 21.98 -20.20
CA GLN A 432 10.35 21.18 -21.13
C GLN A 432 9.07 20.75 -20.44
N LYS A 433 7.94 21.00 -21.12
CA LYS A 433 6.61 20.57 -20.67
C LYS A 433 5.96 19.77 -21.77
N PHE A 434 5.40 18.64 -21.40
CA PHE A 434 4.70 17.75 -22.30
C PHE A 434 3.40 17.28 -21.66
N HIS A 435 2.34 17.23 -22.46
CA HIS A 435 1.02 16.79 -22.04
C HIS A 435 0.52 15.73 -23.02
N ALA A 436 0.14 14.57 -22.49
CA ALA A 436 -0.63 13.58 -23.23
C ALA A 436 -2.02 13.42 -22.61
N LEU A 437 -3.05 13.35 -23.45
CA LEU A 437 -4.44 13.18 -23.06
C LEU A 437 -5.06 12.08 -23.92
N TRP A 438 -5.96 11.31 -23.32
CA TRP A 438 -6.76 10.29 -23.98
C TRP A 438 -8.14 10.24 -23.33
N THR A 439 -9.13 9.70 -24.04
CA THR A 439 -10.52 9.60 -23.55
C THR A 439 -10.97 8.16 -23.30
N ARG A 440 -10.31 7.17 -23.91
CA ARG A 440 -10.67 5.75 -23.77
C ARG A 440 -9.67 4.96 -22.93
N SER A 441 -8.40 4.95 -23.31
CA SER A 441 -7.37 4.20 -22.58
C SER A 441 -5.96 4.58 -22.99
N LEU A 442 -5.02 4.34 -22.08
CA LEU A 442 -3.58 4.32 -22.33
C LEU A 442 -3.07 2.92 -21.94
N THR A 443 -2.39 2.22 -22.83
CA THR A 443 -1.76 0.93 -22.54
C THR A 443 -0.26 0.99 -22.81
N LEU A 444 0.53 0.38 -21.92
CA LEU A 444 1.96 0.19 -22.11
C LEU A 444 2.27 -1.31 -22.00
N THR A 445 2.89 -1.85 -23.04
CA THR A 445 3.21 -3.28 -23.15
C THR A 445 4.70 -3.44 -23.50
N PRO A 446 5.53 -3.88 -22.55
CA PRO A 446 6.91 -4.25 -22.83
C PRO A 446 6.98 -5.47 -23.75
N GLN A 447 7.82 -5.40 -24.78
CA GLN A 447 8.08 -6.44 -25.77
C GLN A 447 9.56 -6.83 -25.68
N PRO A 448 9.93 -7.68 -24.71
CA PRO A 448 11.33 -8.00 -24.44
C PRO A 448 12.03 -8.66 -25.64
N GLU A 449 11.30 -9.41 -26.47
CA GLU A 449 11.81 -10.03 -27.71
C GLU A 449 12.30 -8.99 -28.74
N LEU A 450 11.70 -7.79 -28.74
CA LEU A 450 12.03 -6.70 -29.67
C LEU A 450 12.84 -5.57 -29.02
N GLN A 451 13.16 -5.71 -27.73
CA GLN A 451 13.77 -4.66 -26.88
C GLN A 451 13.01 -3.33 -26.99
N GLN A 452 11.68 -3.42 -27.03
CA GLN A 452 10.81 -2.27 -27.25
C GLN A 452 9.68 -2.25 -26.23
N THR A 453 9.21 -1.06 -25.92
CA THR A 453 8.01 -0.81 -25.14
C THR A 453 7.01 -0.13 -26.05
N GLN A 454 5.87 -0.78 -26.27
CA GLN A 454 4.77 -0.22 -27.05
C GLN A 454 3.84 0.57 -26.13
N ILE A 455 3.54 1.81 -26.51
CA ILE A 455 2.61 2.71 -25.81
C ILE A 455 1.48 3.04 -26.77
N VAL A 456 0.23 2.81 -26.35
CA VAL A 456 -0.97 3.09 -27.17
C VAL A 456 -1.90 4.02 -26.42
N LEU A 457 -2.26 5.14 -27.03
CA LEU A 457 -3.28 6.06 -26.55
C LEU A 457 -4.52 5.94 -27.44
N GLU A 458 -5.69 5.74 -26.85
CA GLU A 458 -6.95 5.58 -27.57
C GLU A 458 -8.03 6.57 -27.12
N GLY A 459 -8.82 6.99 -28.11
CA GLY A 459 -9.94 7.91 -27.94
C GLY A 459 -9.47 9.35 -27.88
N ASP A 460 -9.52 10.08 -28.99
CA ASP A 460 -9.10 11.48 -29.08
C ASP A 460 -7.73 11.75 -28.46
N ALA A 461 -6.75 10.87 -28.76
CA ALA A 461 -5.38 10.98 -28.29
C ALA A 461 -4.77 12.33 -28.71
N ARG A 462 -4.28 13.08 -27.71
CA ARG A 462 -3.61 14.37 -27.88
C ARG A 462 -2.26 14.31 -27.22
N VAL A 463 -1.24 14.71 -27.95
CA VAL A 463 0.10 14.88 -27.41
C VAL A 463 0.55 16.28 -27.77
N ILE A 464 0.87 17.10 -26.76
CA ILE A 464 1.09 18.54 -26.90
C ILE A 464 2.35 18.93 -26.14
N GLN A 465 3.27 19.58 -26.84
CA GLN A 465 4.40 20.30 -26.29
C GLN A 465 4.14 21.80 -26.45
N PRO A 466 3.77 22.53 -25.38
CA PRO A 466 3.32 23.91 -25.46
C PRO A 466 4.31 24.82 -26.19
N GLY A 467 3.83 25.49 -27.23
CA GLY A 467 4.62 26.44 -28.02
C GLY A 467 5.58 25.81 -29.04
N GLU A 468 5.62 24.49 -29.18
CA GLU A 468 6.50 23.80 -30.12
C GLU A 468 5.72 22.97 -31.13
N MET A 469 5.08 21.89 -30.67
CA MET A 469 4.38 20.94 -31.54
C MET A 469 3.24 20.22 -30.82
N GLY A 470 2.32 19.67 -31.59
CA GLY A 470 1.30 18.76 -31.08
C GLY A 470 0.69 17.88 -32.16
N ILE A 471 0.15 16.75 -31.73
CA ILE A 471 -0.57 15.78 -32.56
C ILE A 471 -1.92 15.46 -31.92
N LEU A 472 -2.94 15.36 -32.76
CA LEU A 472 -4.31 14.97 -32.43
C LEU A 472 -4.73 13.85 -33.39
N CYS A 473 -5.18 12.72 -32.83
CA CYS A 473 -5.64 11.56 -33.58
C CYS A 473 -6.60 10.72 -32.71
N ASP A 474 -7.22 9.69 -33.27
CA ASP A 474 -8.12 8.82 -32.50
C ASP A 474 -7.35 7.70 -31.80
N ARG A 475 -6.26 7.24 -32.42
CA ARG A 475 -5.33 6.26 -31.86
C ARG A 475 -3.89 6.65 -32.17
N LEU A 476 -3.04 6.67 -31.15
CA LEU A 476 -1.61 6.91 -31.26
C LEU A 476 -0.85 5.70 -30.72
N THR A 477 -0.02 5.09 -31.54
CA THR A 477 0.88 3.99 -31.16
C THR A 477 2.32 4.47 -31.25
N LEU A 478 3.08 4.28 -30.18
CA LEU A 478 4.49 4.67 -30.07
C LEU A 478 5.29 3.41 -29.70
N ASP A 479 6.29 3.07 -30.49
CA ASP A 479 7.25 2.01 -30.14
C ASP A 479 8.56 2.66 -29.71
N VAL A 480 8.93 2.43 -28.45
CA VAL A 480 10.05 3.08 -27.77
C VAL A 480 11.11 2.03 -27.42
N ASP A 481 12.38 2.38 -27.57
CA ASP A 481 13.52 1.53 -27.24
C ASP A 481 13.66 1.39 -25.72
N SER A 482 13.54 0.16 -25.21
CA SER A 482 13.55 -0.13 -23.76
C SER A 482 14.92 0.14 -23.14
N ASP A 483 16.01 -0.22 -23.84
CA ASP A 483 17.38 -0.06 -23.31
C ASP A 483 17.73 1.41 -23.09
N ARG A 484 17.19 2.31 -23.94
CA ARG A 484 17.39 3.75 -23.82
C ARG A 484 16.51 4.40 -22.75
N LEU A 485 15.30 3.89 -22.57
CA LEU A 485 14.41 4.29 -21.47
C LEU A 485 15.07 4.06 -20.11
N ASP A 486 15.77 2.94 -19.94
CA ASP A 486 16.46 2.59 -18.70
C ASP A 486 17.79 3.34 -18.53
N ALA A 487 18.54 3.57 -19.61
CA ALA A 487 19.75 4.38 -19.58
C ALA A 487 19.48 5.83 -19.12
N GLY A 488 18.40 6.45 -19.61
CA GLY A 488 18.00 7.80 -19.22
C GLY A 488 17.58 7.92 -17.74
N ARG A 489 17.15 6.82 -17.10
CA ARG A 489 16.84 6.81 -15.65
C ARG A 489 18.09 6.85 -14.77
N THR A 490 19.20 6.29 -15.26
CA THR A 490 20.44 6.16 -14.46
C THR A 490 21.23 7.46 -14.41
N GLU A 491 21.13 8.32 -15.43
CA GLU A 491 21.81 9.62 -15.47
C GLU A 491 21.10 10.72 -14.66
N ALA A 492 19.84 10.53 -14.28
CA ALA A 492 19.07 11.50 -13.49
C ALA A 492 19.45 11.54 -12.00
N ASP A 493 20.39 10.71 -11.55
CA ASP A 493 20.95 10.77 -10.20
C ASP A 493 22.26 11.60 -10.21
N PRO A 494 22.23 12.88 -9.75
CA PRO A 494 23.40 13.76 -9.77
C PRO A 494 24.51 13.35 -8.79
N THR A 495 24.31 12.30 -7.98
CA THR A 495 25.29 11.86 -6.97
C THR A 495 26.17 10.70 -7.41
N SER A 496 25.83 10.01 -8.49
CA SER A 496 26.61 8.88 -9.02
C SER A 496 27.79 9.35 -9.90
N GLN A 497 28.75 10.07 -9.29
CA GLN A 497 30.05 10.40 -9.90
C GLN A 497 31.04 9.23 -9.87
N LYS A 498 30.64 8.05 -10.36
CA LYS A 498 31.61 7.01 -10.72
C LYS A 498 31.49 6.76 -12.22
N PRO A 499 32.50 7.13 -13.02
CA PRO A 499 32.45 6.87 -14.45
C PRO A 499 32.44 5.36 -14.63
N VAL A 500 31.28 4.79 -14.95
CA VAL A 500 31.20 3.48 -15.57
C VAL A 500 31.95 3.63 -16.88
N ASP A 501 32.96 2.79 -17.09
CA ASP A 501 33.75 2.74 -18.32
C ASP A 501 32.79 2.75 -19.52
N ALA A 502 32.68 3.91 -20.16
CA ALA A 502 31.79 4.12 -21.28
C ALA A 502 32.16 3.12 -22.37
N GLN A 503 31.28 2.14 -22.62
CA GLN A 503 31.37 1.37 -23.85
C GLN A 503 31.32 2.38 -25.01
N PRO A 504 32.33 2.40 -25.90
CA PRO A 504 32.37 3.34 -27.00
C PRO A 504 31.30 2.97 -28.01
N GLY A 505 30.11 3.59 -27.91
CA GLY A 505 29.04 3.40 -28.91
C GLY A 505 27.64 3.88 -28.51
N VAL A 506 27.32 4.03 -27.23
CA VAL A 506 25.99 4.49 -26.80
C VAL A 506 26.03 6.01 -26.66
N VAL A 507 25.44 6.71 -27.63
CA VAL A 507 25.27 8.17 -27.55
C VAL A 507 23.96 8.43 -26.79
N PRO A 508 23.98 9.06 -25.59
CA PRO A 508 22.80 9.24 -24.74
C PRO A 508 21.68 10.10 -25.33
N ASP A 509 21.97 10.83 -26.41
CA ASP A 509 21.13 11.91 -26.94
C ASP A 509 20.19 11.51 -28.09
N ALA A 510 20.16 10.25 -28.53
CA ALA A 510 19.20 9.86 -29.58
C ALA A 510 17.81 9.60 -28.96
N LEU A 511 16.76 10.22 -29.51
CA LEU A 511 15.36 10.02 -29.04
C LEU A 511 15.07 8.51 -29.00
N PRO A 512 14.42 8.00 -27.92
CA PRO A 512 14.18 6.57 -27.78
C PRO A 512 13.05 6.06 -28.69
N LEU A 513 12.42 6.94 -29.48
CA LEU A 513 11.32 6.60 -30.39
C LEU A 513 11.86 5.87 -31.63
N ARG A 514 11.32 4.69 -31.93
CA ARG A 514 11.62 3.91 -33.16
C ARG A 514 10.53 4.06 -34.21
N HIS A 515 9.27 4.05 -33.78
CA HIS A 515 8.14 4.07 -34.68
C HIS A 515 6.94 4.78 -34.03
N VAL A 516 6.21 5.55 -34.84
CA VAL A 516 5.01 6.29 -34.45
C VAL A 516 3.94 6.08 -35.51
N LEU A 517 2.80 5.54 -35.09
CA LEU A 517 1.62 5.36 -35.94
C LEU A 517 0.44 6.12 -35.33
N ALA A 518 -0.10 7.09 -36.07
CA ALA A 518 -1.28 7.84 -35.70
C ALA A 518 -2.41 7.59 -36.71
N GLU A 519 -3.59 7.25 -36.20
CA GLU A 519 -4.77 6.88 -36.99
C GLU A 519 -6.00 7.67 -36.54
N GLY A 520 -6.84 8.08 -37.50
CA GLY A 520 -8.17 8.66 -37.23
C GLY A 520 -9.30 7.77 -37.75
N GLN A 521 -10.21 7.30 -36.87
CA GLN A 521 -11.49 6.69 -37.23
C GLN A 521 -12.38 7.62 -38.08
N GLY A 522 -12.23 8.95 -37.94
CA GLY A 522 -12.85 9.95 -38.81
C GLY A 522 -12.02 10.37 -40.03
N GLY A 523 -10.89 9.70 -40.27
CA GLY A 523 -9.93 10.08 -41.30
C GLY A 523 -9.19 11.39 -41.02
N ARG A 524 -9.07 11.80 -39.75
CA ARG A 524 -8.40 13.03 -39.36
C ARG A 524 -7.36 12.79 -38.26
N VAL A 525 -6.11 12.94 -38.66
CA VAL A 525 -4.92 13.13 -37.85
C VAL A 525 -4.46 14.55 -38.13
N ALA A 526 -4.35 15.37 -37.10
CA ALA A 526 -3.88 16.74 -37.21
C ALA A 526 -2.57 16.88 -36.42
N MET A 527 -1.52 17.34 -37.08
CA MET A 527 -0.25 17.66 -36.46
C MET A 527 0.08 19.12 -36.74
N ALA A 528 0.54 19.85 -35.73
CA ALA A 528 0.92 21.25 -35.89
C ALA A 528 2.26 21.49 -35.19
N GLY A 529 3.11 22.29 -35.82
CA GLY A 529 4.34 22.81 -35.25
C GLY A 529 4.50 24.29 -35.55
N ARG A 530 5.56 24.92 -35.06
CA ARG A 530 5.81 26.37 -35.27
C ARG A 530 5.74 26.81 -36.74
N GLN A 531 6.16 25.96 -37.67
CA GLN A 531 6.30 26.30 -39.10
C GLN A 531 5.40 25.45 -40.02
N PHE A 532 4.66 24.49 -39.48
CA PHE A 532 3.89 23.56 -40.31
C PHE A 532 2.55 23.17 -39.68
N GLN A 533 1.61 22.78 -40.54
CA GLN A 533 0.36 22.15 -40.17
C GLN A 533 0.07 21.00 -41.15
N ILE A 534 -0.15 19.82 -40.62
CA ILE A 534 -0.42 18.59 -41.38
C ILE A 534 -1.81 18.10 -41.01
N GLU A 535 -2.65 17.82 -42.01
CA GLU A 535 -3.91 17.09 -41.86
C GLU A 535 -3.85 15.84 -42.75
N THR A 536 -3.89 14.66 -42.15
CA THR A 536 -3.87 13.36 -42.86
C THR A 536 -4.91 12.41 -42.27
N SER A 537 -5.17 11.25 -42.88
CA SER A 537 -5.99 10.20 -42.23
C SER A 537 -5.16 9.18 -41.46
N ARG A 538 -3.90 9.01 -41.88
CA ARG A 538 -2.89 8.16 -41.25
C ARG A 538 -1.52 8.83 -41.33
N LEU A 539 -0.76 8.76 -40.25
CA LEU A 539 0.63 9.18 -40.17
C LEU A 539 1.45 8.02 -39.63
N ASP A 540 2.43 7.57 -40.41
CA ASP A 540 3.30 6.43 -40.10
C ASP A 540 4.75 6.91 -40.22
N VAL A 541 5.46 6.98 -39.10
CA VAL A 541 6.80 7.56 -39.02
C VAL A 541 7.74 6.54 -38.41
N THR A 542 8.79 6.19 -39.16
CA THR A 542 9.89 5.34 -38.68
C THR A 542 11.14 6.18 -38.48
N PHE A 543 11.73 6.08 -37.29
CA PHE A 543 12.97 6.76 -36.92
C PHE A 543 14.15 5.81 -37.11
N LYS A 544 15.16 6.24 -37.87
CA LYS A 544 16.40 5.49 -38.08
C LYS A 544 17.58 6.27 -37.53
N SER A 545 18.40 5.59 -36.74
CA SER A 545 19.70 6.14 -36.33
C SER A 545 20.64 6.15 -37.53
N GLY A 546 21.19 7.33 -37.87
CA GLY A 546 22.11 7.50 -38.99
C GLY A 546 23.01 8.71 -38.81
N ARG A 547 24.12 8.79 -39.56
CA ARG A 547 24.89 10.04 -39.65
C ARG A 547 24.27 10.90 -40.73
N LEU A 548 23.91 12.14 -40.41
CA LEU A 548 23.51 13.10 -41.42
C LEU A 548 24.65 13.24 -42.45
N PRO A 549 24.34 13.24 -43.75
CA PRO A 549 25.36 13.42 -44.77
C PRO A 549 26.03 14.77 -44.56
N LYS A 550 27.29 14.76 -44.07
CA LYS A 550 28.11 15.96 -43.92
C LYS A 550 28.37 16.57 -45.30
N GLY A 551 27.51 17.49 -45.73
CA GLY A 551 27.78 18.30 -46.91
C GLY A 551 26.56 18.84 -47.65
N ARG A 552 26.00 19.96 -47.16
CA ARG A 552 25.54 21.06 -48.04
C ARG A 552 25.43 22.40 -47.30
N THR A 553 26.48 22.78 -46.60
CA THR A 553 26.68 24.18 -46.19
C THR A 553 27.02 25.03 -47.43
N GLY A 554 25.99 25.55 -48.08
CA GLY A 554 26.12 26.58 -49.12
C GLY A 554 25.32 26.30 -50.40
N GLN A 555 24.33 27.17 -50.64
CA GLN A 555 23.43 27.27 -51.80
C GLN A 555 22.25 26.30 -51.88
N PRO A 556 21.00 26.82 -51.91
CA PRO A 556 19.84 26.04 -52.32
C PRO A 556 19.95 25.78 -53.82
N ALA A 557 20.30 24.56 -54.19
CA ALA A 557 20.12 24.11 -55.56
C ALA A 557 18.62 23.87 -55.77
N ALA A 558 17.96 24.81 -56.44
CA ALA A 558 16.63 24.60 -56.98
C ALA A 558 16.70 23.45 -58.02
N VAL A 559 16.50 22.21 -57.58
CA VAL A 559 16.29 21.07 -58.47
C VAL A 559 14.82 21.08 -58.85
N THR A 560 14.46 21.83 -59.89
CA THR A 560 13.16 21.68 -60.55
C THR A 560 13.23 20.45 -61.44
N ARG A 561 13.03 19.25 -60.89
CA ARG A 561 12.83 18.05 -61.71
C ARG A 561 11.34 17.98 -62.09
N ARG A 562 11.02 18.47 -63.31
CA ARG A 562 9.72 18.17 -63.93
C ARG A 562 9.65 16.66 -64.15
N VAL A 563 8.76 15.98 -63.44
CA VAL A 563 8.42 14.58 -63.71
C VAL A 563 7.02 14.51 -64.29
N ARG A 564 6.92 13.85 -65.45
CA ARG A 564 5.66 13.48 -66.08
C ARG A 564 5.02 12.34 -65.29
N HIS A 565 3.70 12.44 -65.15
CA HIS A 565 2.81 11.42 -64.63
C HIS A 565 3.20 9.99 -65.07
N SER A 566 3.69 9.19 -64.14
CA SER A 566 3.61 7.73 -64.18
C SER A 566 3.52 7.21 -62.75
N ASP A 567 2.68 6.20 -62.55
CA ASP A 567 2.37 5.58 -61.27
C ASP A 567 3.61 5.27 -60.41
N ARG A 568 3.47 5.57 -59.11
CA ARG A 568 4.43 5.34 -58.01
C ARG A 568 5.73 6.16 -58.13
N ASP A 569 5.73 7.36 -57.56
CA ASP A 569 6.97 8.01 -57.11
C ASP A 569 6.72 8.84 -55.84
N ALA A 570 7.65 8.71 -54.89
CA ALA A 570 7.67 9.32 -53.57
C ALA A 570 7.60 10.86 -53.61
N ILE A 571 7.03 11.46 -52.57
CA ILE A 571 6.97 12.93 -52.40
C ILE A 571 8.12 13.33 -51.48
N GLU A 572 9.27 13.70 -52.05
CA GLU A 572 10.39 14.23 -51.28
C GLU A 572 10.00 15.60 -50.66
N LEU A 573 9.56 15.60 -49.39
CA LEU A 573 9.30 16.81 -48.60
C LEU A 573 10.57 17.15 -47.81
N THR A 574 11.43 17.97 -48.39
CA THR A 574 12.55 18.59 -47.66
C THR A 574 12.02 19.80 -46.88
N LEU A 575 11.90 19.69 -45.56
CA LEU A 575 11.67 20.85 -44.68
C LEU A 575 13.02 21.54 -44.43
N CYS A 576 13.22 22.71 -45.04
CA CYS A 576 14.40 23.54 -44.75
C CYS A 576 14.14 24.41 -43.52
N LEU A 577 14.90 24.18 -42.44
CA LEU A 577 15.05 25.13 -41.34
C LEU A 577 16.04 26.22 -41.78
N ASP A 578 15.57 27.46 -41.92
CA ASP A 578 16.42 28.57 -42.37
C ASP A 578 17.28 29.07 -41.20
N SER A 579 18.58 28.75 -41.20
CA SER A 579 19.55 29.26 -40.24
C SER A 579 20.18 30.55 -40.76
N ARG A 580 19.78 31.71 -40.21
CA ARG A 580 20.55 32.96 -40.36
C ARG A 580 21.17 33.40 -39.04
N PRO A 581 22.47 33.74 -39.02
CA PRO A 581 23.10 34.35 -37.86
C PRO A 581 22.83 35.87 -37.86
N LEU A 582 22.29 36.40 -36.77
CA LEU A 582 22.29 37.84 -36.52
C LEU A 582 23.44 38.18 -35.55
N VAL A 583 24.50 38.75 -36.09
CA VAL A 583 25.63 39.30 -35.34
C VAL A 583 25.43 40.81 -35.11
N ALA A 584 25.47 41.17 -33.83
CA ALA A 584 25.91 42.42 -33.19
C ALA A 584 25.00 43.68 -33.19
N ARG A 585 24.71 44.22 -31.99
CA ARG A 585 25.58 45.17 -31.25
C ARG A 585 25.01 45.57 -29.87
N ARG A 586 25.91 45.67 -28.88
CA ARG A 586 25.75 46.38 -27.59
C ARG A 586 25.53 47.90 -27.82
N PRO A 587 24.87 48.61 -26.88
CA PRO A 587 25.65 49.35 -25.87
C PRO A 587 25.10 49.27 -24.42
N MET A 588 26.00 49.59 -23.48
CA MET A 588 25.76 49.93 -22.05
C MET A 588 24.80 51.15 -21.93
N SER A 589 24.12 51.48 -20.82
CA SER A 589 24.49 51.44 -19.40
C SER A 589 23.28 51.66 -18.45
N ALA A 590 23.44 51.17 -17.21
CA ALA A 590 23.06 51.73 -15.90
C ALA A 590 21.62 52.16 -15.54
N GLY A 591 21.14 51.68 -14.37
CA GLY A 591 20.17 52.43 -13.55
C GLY A 591 19.23 51.65 -12.62
N SER A 592 19.77 51.10 -11.52
CA SER A 592 19.20 51.04 -10.14
C SER A 592 17.68 51.08 -9.84
N LEU A 593 17.30 50.11 -8.99
CA LEU A 593 16.61 50.22 -7.67
C LEU A 593 15.07 50.14 -7.51
N LEU A 594 14.71 49.25 -6.55
CA LEU A 594 13.55 49.22 -5.63
C LEU A 594 12.19 48.77 -6.21
N SER A 595 11.27 48.09 -5.51
CA SER A 595 11.21 47.33 -4.25
C SER A 595 9.76 46.81 -4.11
N ALA A 596 9.56 45.68 -3.43
CA ALA A 596 8.34 45.31 -2.66
C ALA A 596 7.02 45.09 -3.45
N SER A 597 6.03 44.28 -3.04
CA SER A 597 5.76 43.31 -1.97
C SER A 597 4.33 42.74 -2.25
N GLN A 598 3.89 41.77 -1.44
CA GLN A 598 2.52 41.19 -1.29
C GLN A 598 2.24 39.92 -2.12
N GLN A 599 2.29 38.71 -1.55
CA GLN A 599 1.41 38.06 -0.54
C GLN A 599 -0.06 37.86 -0.96
N SER A 600 -0.36 36.58 -1.24
CA SER A 600 -1.55 35.76 -0.90
C SER A 600 -2.96 36.31 -1.18
N PHE A 601 -3.79 35.51 -1.88
CA PHE A 601 -5.07 34.96 -1.41
C PHE A 601 -5.79 34.29 -2.59
N TRP A 602 -6.08 32.98 -2.50
CA TRP A 602 -7.17 32.34 -3.25
C TRP A 602 -8.02 31.54 -2.27
N SER A 603 -9.21 32.07 -2.01
CA SER A 603 -10.35 31.37 -1.44
C SER A 603 -11.30 31.02 -2.58
N VAL A 604 -11.75 29.76 -2.60
CA VAL A 604 -12.83 29.25 -3.45
C VAL A 604 -14.17 29.60 -2.78
N PRO A 605 -15.21 29.90 -3.55
CA PRO A 605 -16.36 29.00 -3.53
C PRO A 605 -16.84 28.59 -4.93
N SER A 606 -17.54 27.47 -4.89
CA SER A 606 -18.06 26.61 -5.93
C SER A 606 -19.27 27.16 -6.70
N GLU A 607 -19.53 26.45 -7.81
CA GLU A 607 -20.78 26.28 -8.57
C GLU A 607 -21.23 27.37 -9.56
N GLY A 608 -21.22 26.96 -10.84
CA GLY A 608 -22.38 27.19 -11.70
C GLY A 608 -22.26 28.28 -12.76
N ALA A 609 -21.38 28.13 -13.75
CA ALA A 609 -21.61 28.68 -15.09
C ALA A 609 -20.61 28.13 -16.12
N VAL A 610 -21.14 27.56 -17.21
CA VAL A 610 -20.41 27.31 -18.46
C VAL A 610 -19.96 28.65 -19.06
N PRO A 611 -18.68 28.85 -19.42
CA PRO A 611 -18.31 29.94 -20.30
C PRO A 611 -17.95 29.42 -21.69
N ARG A 612 -18.71 29.91 -22.68
CA ARG A 612 -18.26 30.14 -24.05
C ARG A 612 -16.90 30.84 -24.04
N ILE A 613 -15.90 30.26 -24.69
CA ILE A 613 -14.61 30.93 -24.92
C ILE A 613 -14.60 31.51 -26.33
N LEU A 614 -14.69 32.84 -26.39
CA LEU A 614 -14.20 33.68 -27.48
C LEU A 614 -13.90 35.06 -26.87
N ALA A 615 -12.62 35.37 -26.67
CA ALA A 615 -12.01 36.67 -26.94
C ALA A 615 -10.55 36.70 -26.49
N ALA A 616 -9.72 37.29 -27.36
CA ALA A 616 -8.28 37.41 -27.27
C ALA A 616 -7.81 38.47 -26.28
N ALA A 617 -6.59 38.31 -25.76
CA ALA A 617 -5.78 39.34 -25.11
C ALA A 617 -4.65 39.83 -26.05
N PRO A 618 -4.13 41.06 -25.89
CA PRO A 618 -3.51 41.82 -26.97
C PRO A 618 -2.03 41.49 -27.19
N ALA A 619 -1.62 41.52 -28.46
CA ALA A 619 -0.27 41.22 -28.94
C ALA A 619 0.62 42.48 -29.03
N THR A 620 1.87 42.33 -28.59
CA THR A 620 3.02 43.23 -28.81
C THR A 620 3.42 43.23 -30.30
N PRO A 621 3.84 44.36 -30.91
CA PRO A 621 4.09 44.41 -32.35
C PRO A 621 5.51 43.98 -32.76
N GLY A 622 5.58 43.04 -33.70
CA GLY A 622 6.43 43.18 -34.89
C GLY A 622 7.83 42.57 -34.88
N ILE A 623 7.93 41.28 -35.22
CA ILE A 623 9.00 40.75 -36.08
C ILE A 623 8.32 40.02 -37.25
N LYS A 624 8.74 40.35 -38.48
CA LYS A 624 8.26 39.76 -39.74
C LYS A 624 9.05 38.48 -40.06
N SER A 625 8.32 37.50 -40.59
CA SER A 625 8.73 36.22 -41.23
C SER A 625 8.51 35.01 -40.33
N ASP A 626 7.58 34.13 -40.72
CA ASP A 626 7.95 32.86 -41.36
C ASP A 626 6.76 32.25 -42.12
N ASP A 627 7.08 31.55 -43.20
CA ASP A 627 6.15 30.88 -44.08
C ASP A 627 5.52 29.66 -43.40
N HIS A 628 4.19 29.61 -43.29
CA HIS A 628 3.49 28.44 -42.78
C HIS A 628 3.12 27.49 -43.93
N TRP A 629 3.56 26.24 -43.80
CA TRP A 629 3.28 25.17 -44.75
C TRP A 629 2.09 24.33 -44.27
N ALA A 630 1.02 24.29 -45.06
CA ALA A 630 -0.10 23.37 -44.83
C ALA A 630 0.04 22.16 -45.77
N ILE A 631 -0.04 20.94 -45.24
CA ILE A 631 0.01 19.68 -45.99
C ILE A 631 -1.30 18.92 -45.75
N LYS A 632 -1.98 18.52 -46.83
CA LYS A 632 -3.17 17.64 -46.77
C LYS A 632 -2.89 16.37 -47.57
N ALA A 633 -3.02 15.20 -46.99
CA ALA A 633 -2.83 13.91 -47.68
C ALA A 633 -3.79 12.85 -47.12
N HIS A 634 -3.94 11.69 -47.78
CA HIS A 634 -4.70 10.58 -47.21
C HIS A 634 -3.83 9.78 -46.25
N SER A 635 -2.65 9.36 -46.69
CA SER A 635 -1.65 8.69 -45.85
C SER A 635 -0.30 9.39 -46.02
N ILE A 636 0.48 9.47 -44.94
CA ILE A 636 1.85 9.96 -44.94
C ILE A 636 2.72 8.90 -44.27
N GLU A 637 3.67 8.35 -45.05
CA GLU A 637 4.77 7.54 -44.55
C GLU A 637 6.04 8.38 -44.56
N ALA A 638 6.75 8.46 -43.43
CA ALA A 638 7.99 9.22 -43.32
C ALA A 638 9.11 8.39 -42.70
N ILE A 639 10.31 8.50 -43.30
CA ILE A 639 11.54 8.00 -42.71
C ILE A 639 12.33 9.20 -42.21
N VAL A 640 12.57 9.25 -40.91
CA VAL A 640 13.32 10.33 -40.26
C VAL A 640 14.68 9.78 -39.85
N LEU A 641 15.74 10.36 -40.38
CA LEU A 641 17.10 10.13 -39.93
C LEU A 641 17.39 11.06 -38.76
N GLN A 642 17.89 10.49 -37.68
CA GLN A 642 18.32 11.26 -36.52
C GLN A 642 19.84 11.11 -36.35
N ASP A 643 20.55 12.25 -36.33
CA ASP A 643 21.96 12.26 -35.93
C ASP A 643 22.05 12.03 -34.43
N ALA A 644 22.70 10.93 -34.06
CA ALA A 644 22.91 10.60 -32.66
C ALA A 644 23.73 11.68 -31.92
N ALA A 645 24.60 12.43 -32.60
CA ALA A 645 25.51 13.39 -31.98
C ALA A 645 24.96 14.82 -31.85
N SER A 646 24.07 15.26 -32.74
CA SER A 646 23.53 16.63 -32.74
C SER A 646 22.05 16.71 -32.37
N GLN A 647 21.36 15.58 -32.24
CA GLN A 647 19.90 15.47 -32.18
C GLN A 647 19.16 16.11 -33.38
N GLU A 648 19.88 16.54 -34.41
CA GLU A 648 19.25 17.06 -35.62
C GLU A 648 18.52 15.92 -36.34
N THR A 649 17.32 16.23 -36.80
CA THR A 649 16.49 15.31 -37.56
C THR A 649 16.40 15.81 -39.00
N GLU A 650 16.63 14.90 -39.95
CA GLU A 650 16.41 15.14 -41.37
C GLU A 650 15.39 14.12 -41.88
N ILE A 651 14.41 14.60 -42.63
CA ILE A 651 13.43 13.75 -43.27
C ILE A 651 14.10 13.16 -44.52
N GLU A 652 14.41 11.86 -44.49
CA GLU A 652 15.05 11.15 -45.60
C GLU A 652 14.07 10.92 -46.74
N GLN A 653 12.84 10.55 -46.39
CA GLN A 653 11.82 10.20 -47.36
C GLN A 653 10.44 10.52 -46.79
N VAL A 654 9.60 11.13 -47.61
CA VAL A 654 8.15 11.16 -47.39
C VAL A 654 7.46 10.51 -48.58
N VAL A 655 6.46 9.68 -48.31
CA VAL A 655 5.59 9.12 -49.33
C VAL A 655 4.17 9.47 -48.91
N GLY A 656 3.51 10.27 -49.74
CA GLY A 656 2.12 10.65 -49.53
C GLY A 656 1.23 9.96 -50.55
N GLU A 657 0.18 9.29 -50.09
CA GLU A 657 -0.92 8.86 -50.96
C GLU A 657 -2.03 9.93 -50.91
N GLY A 658 -2.37 10.54 -52.06
CA GLY A 658 -3.44 11.55 -52.19
C GLY A 658 -3.01 12.90 -52.77
N GLU A 659 -3.95 13.84 -52.90
CA GLU A 659 -3.66 15.21 -53.37
C GLU A 659 -2.93 16.04 -52.30
N VAL A 660 -1.61 16.15 -52.40
CA VAL A 660 -0.81 17.01 -51.52
C VAL A 660 -0.96 18.49 -51.88
N HIS A 661 -1.85 19.18 -51.17
CA HIS A 661 -2.02 20.64 -51.29
C HIS A 661 -1.06 21.37 -50.37
N ILE A 662 0.12 21.72 -50.87
CA ILE A 662 1.04 22.61 -50.17
C ILE A 662 0.56 24.06 -50.35
N ARG A 663 -0.04 24.63 -49.31
CA ARG A 663 -0.44 26.06 -49.32
C ARG A 663 0.42 26.85 -48.36
N GLN A 664 1.14 27.83 -48.91
CA GLN A 664 1.77 28.90 -48.12
C GLN A 664 0.65 29.82 -47.64
N THR A 665 0.37 29.79 -46.34
CA THR A 665 -0.74 30.59 -45.78
C THR A 665 -0.16 31.95 -45.35
N PRO A 666 -0.57 33.08 -45.96
CA PRO A 666 -0.11 34.38 -45.51
C PRO A 666 -0.64 34.63 -44.09
N PRO A 667 0.11 35.34 -43.22
CA PRO A 667 -0.32 35.61 -41.87
C PRO A 667 -1.67 36.34 -41.85
N PRO A 668 -2.53 36.12 -40.85
CA PRO A 668 -3.83 36.77 -40.75
C PRO A 668 -3.65 38.29 -40.79
N ARG A 669 -4.26 38.95 -41.78
CA ARG A 669 -4.26 40.41 -41.89
C ARG A 669 -4.97 40.99 -40.67
N SER A 670 -4.26 41.76 -39.86
CA SER A 670 -4.89 42.60 -38.83
C SER A 670 -5.76 43.65 -39.53
N SER A 671 -7.08 43.60 -39.30
CA SER A 671 -8.00 44.61 -39.81
C SER A 671 -7.93 45.86 -38.93
N LEU A 672 -6.98 46.74 -39.22
CA LEU A 672 -7.05 48.14 -38.84
C LEU A 672 -7.97 48.87 -39.83
N ALA A 673 -9.26 48.94 -39.51
CA ALA A 673 -10.18 49.89 -40.13
C ALA A 673 -10.52 50.95 -39.07
N GLY A 674 -10.01 52.17 -39.27
CA GLY A 674 -10.44 53.34 -38.51
C GLY A 674 -11.90 53.70 -38.86
N PRO A 675 -12.61 54.40 -37.96
CA PRO A 675 -14.02 54.73 -38.15
C PRO A 675 -14.18 55.92 -39.11
N PRO A 676 -15.23 55.98 -39.94
CA PRO A 676 -15.68 57.23 -40.53
C PRO A 676 -16.57 57.98 -39.53
N ALA A 677 -16.38 59.30 -39.46
CA ALA A 677 -17.15 60.22 -38.65
C ALA A 677 -18.53 60.55 -39.27
N ASP A 678 -19.52 60.70 -38.38
CA ASP A 678 -20.78 61.45 -38.38
C ASP A 678 -21.40 61.95 -39.71
N ASP A 679 -22.70 61.70 -39.91
CA ASP A 679 -23.73 62.70 -39.53
C ASP A 679 -25.18 62.15 -39.55
N GLN A 680 -25.97 62.63 -38.57
CA GLN A 680 -27.43 62.85 -38.54
C GLN A 680 -28.45 61.71 -38.33
N GLN A 681 -28.98 61.73 -37.10
CA GLN A 681 -30.32 61.34 -36.60
C GLN A 681 -31.49 62.01 -37.39
N PRO A 682 -32.78 61.53 -37.33
CA PRO A 682 -33.57 61.45 -36.08
C PRO A 682 -34.60 60.30 -35.89
N LEU A 683 -34.65 59.85 -34.62
CA LEU A 683 -35.78 59.74 -33.66
C LEU A 683 -37.14 59.02 -33.95
N VAL A 684 -37.67 58.51 -32.81
CA VAL A 684 -39.03 58.10 -32.39
C VAL A 684 -39.50 56.70 -32.86
N VAL A 685 -39.88 55.71 -32.03
CA VAL A 685 -40.34 55.59 -30.62
C VAL A 685 -39.60 54.44 -29.93
#